data_AF-A0A8G1J2D5-F1
#
_entry.id   AF-A0A8G1J2D5-F1
#
_cell.length_a   1.000
_cell.length_b   1.000
_cell.length_c   1.000
_cell.angle_alpha   90.00
_cell.angle_beta   90.00
_cell.angle_gamma   90.00
#
_symmetry.space_group_name_H-M   'P 1'
#
loop_
_entity.id
_entity.type
_entity.pdbx_description
1 polymer ?
#
loop_
_entity_poly.entity_id
_entity_poly.type
_entity_poly.pdbx_seq_one_letter_code
_entity_poly.pdbx_strand_id
1 'polypeptide(L)'
;MPSPRPALRRRDLLVGGMAGLAVTAGAAECAWSLREASGDSAFPEPARTGPVHMQIVAHPDDCLYFINPRVARVLGEGAGVCTVVLTAGEADGRNTWDRAAPTDFAGYAAARDNGLRRAYAQIALGDPDAPWDRHLAPLESGQEVELCVLRDKPEVHLVFCSLWTNLGRLTGQFTRLLALWEGRLDVSLVLPPTGSPLSPESTVDRATVQATLLELLDRYRPVVVNTLDPDPDPVVGARLGAEQTGYSDHIDHTAAALFAWEAVQAWGGARTVEAWRGYYNRRWPANLGEADLHAKGRAMDVYSWSDGADCGRSSDCGDRLISGPGAGTTYGRATHPRYTEAVVTAEVDDRIRPIAVRSSKVRVLGDDGWHDLGGPEVLPSLARAGTRLYAFSALHAHDPAAHVRDLHCYDLVSGQWQLLGNPAGIGEGARTVGQAAAADDGRLSLACVRDPDGGLAVRVRPHGGRWTDWTRLEGPPVHEAPAALAADGAFTIVAATPDNVAAWEGDGSVWAHRSLDLPGPEDQPYLPAGAVTAVRAPDGRIVIASRAAGGSDVVIHFGLGETWTGTRVPLEGGLLAPTLAIGPAAGTEAGGALAVVCDDGTGAPAMLVLDLAELDHAAESGGFALLSRPWTRGDITVVKRPAAAFDPDGTLRLWAVAADGELWTATAEPGGDPPAGWEPAA
;
A
#
# COMPACT_ATOMS: atom_id res chain seq x y z
N MET A 1 -37.81 55.59 -63.23
CA MET A 1 -36.54 56.33 -63.03
C MET A 1 -36.87 57.69 -62.45
N PRO A 2 -36.07 58.30 -61.56
CA PRO A 2 -34.86 57.80 -60.89
C PRO A 2 -35.05 57.66 -59.36
N SER A 3 -34.15 56.92 -58.73
CA SER A 3 -33.71 57.20 -57.36
C SER A 3 -32.22 57.51 -57.42
N PRO A 4 -31.73 58.45 -56.61
CA PRO A 4 -30.57 58.15 -55.80
C PRO A 4 -30.84 58.41 -54.31
N ARG A 5 -30.21 57.58 -53.47
CA ARG A 5 -30.22 57.63 -52.00
C ARG A 5 -29.66 58.96 -51.49
N PRO A 6 -29.95 59.34 -50.23
CA PRO A 6 -28.88 59.12 -49.24
C PRO A 6 -29.32 58.71 -47.82
N ALA A 7 -28.27 58.29 -47.11
CA ALA A 7 -28.07 57.85 -45.73
C ALA A 7 -28.92 58.48 -44.61
N LEU A 8 -29.15 57.69 -43.56
CA LEU A 8 -29.50 58.18 -42.23
C LEU A 8 -28.53 57.68 -41.15
N ARG A 9 -28.34 58.59 -40.20
CA ARG A 9 -27.30 58.66 -39.18
C ARG A 9 -27.69 57.91 -37.90
N ARG A 10 -26.64 57.60 -37.13
CA ARG A 10 -26.64 57.26 -35.70
C ARG A 10 -27.61 58.13 -34.88
N ARG A 11 -28.65 57.50 -34.33
CA ARG A 11 -29.16 57.64 -32.96
C ARG A 11 -30.41 56.77 -32.88
N ASP A 12 -30.29 55.68 -32.11
CA ASP A 12 -31.32 55.07 -31.25
C ASP A 12 -30.72 53.76 -30.71
N LEU A 13 -29.78 53.95 -29.80
CA LEU A 13 -29.41 52.96 -28.78
C LEU A 13 -30.52 53.01 -27.74
N LEU A 14 -31.34 51.96 -27.66
CA LEU A 14 -31.94 51.36 -26.46
C LEU A 14 -33.11 50.48 -26.88
N VAL A 15 -33.26 49.36 -26.17
CA VAL A 15 -34.27 48.28 -26.30
C VAL A 15 -33.87 47.15 -27.24
N GLY A 16 -33.32 46.08 -26.65
CA GLY A 16 -33.10 44.82 -27.37
C GLY A 16 -32.17 43.83 -26.67
N GLY A 17 -32.13 43.79 -25.34
CA GLY A 17 -31.36 42.79 -24.60
C GLY A 17 -32.28 42.08 -23.60
N MET A 18 -32.88 40.95 -23.99
CA MET A 18 -33.42 39.89 -23.12
C MET A 18 -34.11 38.79 -23.96
N ALA A 19 -33.41 38.19 -24.93
CA ALA A 19 -33.94 37.01 -25.64
C ALA A 19 -32.88 35.99 -26.08
N GLY A 20 -31.63 36.11 -25.61
CA GLY A 20 -30.51 35.27 -26.08
C GLY A 20 -29.93 34.27 -25.07
N LEU A 21 -30.37 34.28 -23.81
CA LEU A 21 -29.75 33.48 -22.74
C LEU A 21 -30.62 32.32 -22.22
N ALA A 22 -31.84 32.15 -22.74
CA ALA A 22 -32.74 31.06 -22.31
C ALA A 22 -32.65 29.80 -23.18
N VAL A 23 -31.99 29.86 -24.35
CA VAL A 23 -31.96 28.73 -25.30
C VAL A 23 -30.76 27.80 -25.09
N THR A 24 -29.71 28.25 -24.38
CA THR A 24 -28.54 27.40 -24.08
C THR A 24 -28.70 26.56 -22.81
N ALA A 25 -29.49 27.01 -21.82
CA ALA A 25 -29.80 26.23 -20.62
C ALA A 25 -30.80 25.10 -20.91
N GLY A 26 -31.85 25.37 -21.70
CA GLY A 26 -32.86 24.36 -22.06
C GLY A 26 -32.33 23.27 -22.98
N ALA A 27 -31.30 23.54 -23.80
CA ALA A 27 -30.70 22.52 -24.67
C ALA A 27 -29.86 21.49 -23.89
N ALA A 28 -29.24 21.90 -22.77
CA ALA A 28 -28.50 20.99 -21.90
C ALA A 28 -29.43 20.13 -21.04
N GLU A 29 -30.50 20.71 -20.49
CA GLU A 29 -31.53 19.95 -19.77
C GLU A 29 -32.30 19.00 -20.70
N CYS A 30 -32.65 19.42 -21.92
CA CYS A 30 -33.30 18.52 -22.89
C CYS A 30 -32.36 17.41 -23.37
N ALA A 31 -31.06 17.64 -23.49
CA ALA A 31 -30.10 16.58 -23.82
C ALA A 31 -29.93 15.56 -22.68
N TRP A 32 -30.04 16.00 -21.42
CA TRP A 32 -30.06 15.13 -20.24
C TRP A 32 -31.35 14.29 -20.18
N SER A 33 -32.52 14.91 -20.33
CA SER A 33 -33.81 14.20 -20.32
C SER A 33 -34.00 13.28 -21.54
N LEU A 34 -33.41 13.60 -22.69
CA LEU A 34 -33.41 12.72 -23.86
C LEU A 34 -32.46 11.53 -23.70
N ARG A 35 -31.37 11.66 -22.92
CA ARG A 35 -30.49 10.53 -22.53
C ARG A 35 -31.18 9.59 -21.53
N GLU A 36 -31.88 10.13 -20.54
CA GLU A 36 -32.74 9.34 -19.64
C GLU A 36 -33.83 8.58 -20.40
N ALA A 37 -34.40 9.19 -21.44
CA ALA A 37 -35.44 8.57 -22.27
C ALA A 37 -34.91 7.55 -23.30
N SER A 38 -33.62 7.58 -23.63
CA SER A 38 -33.02 6.67 -24.64
C SER A 38 -32.56 5.31 -24.09
N GLY A 39 -32.61 5.08 -22.77
CA GLY A 39 -32.30 3.77 -22.19
C GLY A 39 -30.83 3.33 -22.25
N ASP A 40 -29.95 4.04 -22.96
CA ASP A 40 -28.51 3.86 -22.87
C ASP A 40 -27.97 4.66 -21.69
N SER A 41 -28.02 4.10 -20.48
CA SER A 41 -27.17 4.58 -19.38
C SER A 41 -25.73 4.14 -19.69
N ALA A 42 -25.10 4.81 -20.65
CA ALA A 42 -23.70 4.58 -20.96
C ALA A 42 -22.91 4.76 -19.66
N PHE A 43 -22.13 3.73 -19.28
CA PHE A 43 -21.17 3.81 -18.19
C PHE A 43 -20.32 5.07 -18.43
N PRO A 44 -20.36 6.10 -17.56
CA PRO A 44 -19.59 7.32 -17.78
C PRO A 44 -18.10 6.99 -17.85
N GLU A 45 -17.43 7.48 -18.90
CA GLU A 45 -15.98 7.30 -19.04
C GLU A 45 -15.25 7.99 -17.87
N PRO A 46 -14.29 7.32 -17.22
CA PRO A 46 -13.51 7.93 -16.15
C PRO A 46 -12.81 9.20 -16.67
N ALA A 47 -12.86 10.29 -15.91
CA ALA A 47 -12.12 11.49 -16.25
C ALA A 47 -10.61 11.20 -16.23
N ARG A 48 -9.93 11.36 -17.37
CA ARG A 48 -8.50 11.07 -17.54
C ARG A 48 -7.66 12.35 -17.49
N THR A 49 -7.77 13.10 -16.40
CA THR A 49 -7.01 14.33 -16.17
C THR A 49 -5.63 14.07 -15.55
N GLY A 50 -5.39 12.85 -15.06
CA GLY A 50 -4.12 12.42 -14.44
C GLY A 50 -4.04 10.89 -14.30
N PRO A 51 -3.03 10.39 -13.56
CA PRO A 51 -2.93 8.96 -13.27
C PRO A 51 -4.14 8.46 -12.47
N VAL A 52 -4.56 7.22 -12.71
CA VAL A 52 -5.66 6.58 -11.99
C VAL A 52 -5.11 5.55 -10.99
N HIS A 53 -5.59 5.63 -9.75
CA HIS A 53 -5.38 4.64 -8.71
C HIS A 53 -6.66 3.84 -8.52
N MET A 54 -6.54 2.52 -8.44
CA MET A 54 -7.67 1.64 -8.15
C MET A 54 -7.50 0.98 -6.79
N GLN A 55 -8.58 0.90 -6.00
CA GLN A 55 -8.65 0.08 -4.79
C GLN A 55 -9.67 -1.03 -5.05
N ILE A 56 -9.28 -2.28 -4.85
CA ILE A 56 -10.19 -3.43 -4.90
C ILE A 56 -10.31 -4.00 -3.49
N VAL A 57 -11.49 -3.91 -2.91
CA VAL A 57 -11.73 -4.23 -1.49
C VAL A 57 -12.98 -5.09 -1.29
N ALA A 58 -13.11 -5.71 -0.12
CA ALA A 58 -14.25 -6.58 0.18
C ALA A 58 -15.48 -5.77 0.60
N HIS A 59 -15.30 -4.79 1.50
CA HIS A 59 -16.38 -4.04 2.13
C HIS A 59 -16.19 -2.52 1.98
N PRO A 60 -17.27 -1.72 2.17
CA PRO A 60 -17.21 -0.27 1.99
C PRO A 60 -16.23 0.48 2.91
N ASP A 61 -15.78 -0.10 4.02
CA ASP A 61 -14.87 0.55 4.97
C ASP A 61 -13.38 0.25 4.75
N ASP A 62 -13.07 -0.86 4.09
CA ASP A 62 -11.71 -1.43 4.03
C ASP A 62 -10.65 -0.43 3.53
N CYS A 63 -10.99 0.39 2.53
CA CYS A 63 -10.06 1.40 2.01
C CYS A 63 -9.77 2.53 3.02
N LEU A 64 -10.74 2.88 3.88
CA LEU A 64 -10.58 3.85 4.97
C LEU A 64 -9.76 3.24 6.12
N TYR A 65 -9.94 1.95 6.38
CA TYR A 65 -9.31 1.22 7.48
C TYR A 65 -7.87 0.85 7.19
N PHE A 66 -7.57 0.35 6.00
CA PHE A 66 -6.32 -0.35 5.74
C PHE A 66 -5.44 0.36 4.72
N ILE A 67 -6.03 1.15 3.81
CA ILE A 67 -5.29 1.80 2.71
C ILE A 67 -5.03 3.28 3.03
N ASN A 68 -5.99 4.00 3.61
CA ASN A 68 -5.82 5.40 3.99
C ASN A 68 -4.71 5.56 5.07
N PRO A 69 -3.78 6.54 4.97
CA PRO A 69 -3.84 7.80 4.21
C PRO A 69 -3.39 7.75 2.75
N ARG A 70 -3.03 6.59 2.18
CA ARG A 70 -2.62 6.48 0.75
C ARG A 70 -3.63 7.13 -0.19
N VAL A 71 -4.92 6.85 0.01
CA VAL A 71 -6.01 7.39 -0.82
C VAL A 71 -6.05 8.92 -0.73
N ALA A 72 -6.02 9.49 0.48
CA ALA A 72 -6.02 10.93 0.67
C ALA A 72 -4.83 11.63 0.01
N ARG A 73 -3.63 11.05 0.10
CA ARG A 73 -2.40 11.62 -0.48
C ARG A 73 -2.46 11.71 -2.00
N VAL A 74 -2.86 10.62 -2.68
CA VAL A 74 -2.92 10.62 -4.16
C VAL A 74 -4.04 11.49 -4.70
N LEU A 75 -5.16 11.62 -3.98
CA LEU A 75 -6.21 12.59 -4.30
C LEU A 75 -5.72 14.03 -4.15
N GLY A 76 -4.93 14.32 -3.12
CA GLY A 76 -4.30 15.62 -2.90
C GLY A 76 -3.37 16.04 -4.04
N GLU A 77 -2.70 15.07 -4.68
CA GLU A 77 -1.87 15.25 -5.89
C GLU A 77 -2.69 15.33 -7.20
N GLY A 78 -4.03 15.21 -7.11
CA GLY A 78 -4.92 15.27 -8.26
C GLY A 78 -5.03 13.98 -9.06
N ALA A 79 -4.60 12.83 -8.53
CA ALA A 79 -4.84 11.53 -9.16
C ALA A 79 -6.35 11.20 -9.18
N GLY A 80 -6.78 10.51 -10.23
CA GLY A 80 -8.11 9.89 -10.27
C GLY A 80 -8.14 8.65 -9.39
N VAL A 81 -9.30 8.37 -8.77
CA VAL A 81 -9.48 7.24 -7.87
C VAL A 81 -10.73 6.45 -8.23
N CYS A 82 -10.60 5.14 -8.36
CA CYS A 82 -11.72 4.21 -8.48
C CYS A 82 -11.65 3.15 -7.38
N THR A 83 -12.63 3.12 -6.47
CA THR A 83 -12.75 2.06 -5.47
C THR A 83 -13.82 1.07 -5.89
N VAL A 84 -13.44 -0.19 -6.05
CA VAL A 84 -14.33 -1.32 -6.33
C VAL A 84 -14.56 -2.09 -5.03
N VAL A 85 -15.82 -2.17 -4.62
CA VAL A 85 -16.27 -2.90 -3.42
C VAL A 85 -17.01 -4.16 -3.86
N LEU A 86 -16.48 -5.33 -3.52
CA LEU A 86 -17.00 -6.60 -4.02
C LEU A 86 -18.29 -7.05 -3.34
N THR A 87 -18.43 -6.83 -2.02
CA THR A 87 -19.56 -7.36 -1.24
C THR A 87 -20.51 -6.24 -0.82
N ALA A 88 -21.75 -6.59 -0.46
CA ALA A 88 -22.73 -5.63 0.06
C ALA A 88 -22.44 -5.18 1.50
N GLY A 89 -21.48 -5.80 2.20
CA GLY A 89 -21.09 -5.41 3.55
C GLY A 89 -22.21 -5.52 4.60
N GLU A 90 -23.22 -6.34 4.38
CA GLU A 90 -24.48 -6.34 5.13
C GLU A 90 -24.40 -7.00 6.53
N ALA A 91 -23.29 -7.66 6.84
CA ALA A 91 -23.03 -8.37 8.10
C ALA A 91 -24.20 -9.22 8.64
N ASP A 92 -24.84 -8.82 9.74
CA ASP A 92 -26.02 -9.50 10.32
C ASP A 92 -27.35 -8.78 10.02
N GLY A 93 -27.30 -7.75 9.17
CA GLY A 93 -28.44 -6.93 8.78
C GLY A 93 -28.86 -5.91 9.83
N ARG A 94 -28.06 -5.62 10.86
CA ARG A 94 -28.41 -4.63 11.89
C ARG A 94 -27.41 -3.50 11.93
N ASN A 95 -27.85 -2.30 11.54
CA ASN A 95 -27.09 -1.07 11.76
C ASN A 95 -27.25 -0.54 13.20
N THR A 96 -27.06 -1.41 14.19
CA THR A 96 -27.20 -1.10 15.63
C THR A 96 -26.65 -2.25 16.48
N TRP A 97 -26.12 -1.91 17.67
CA TRP A 97 -25.71 -2.89 18.67
C TRP A 97 -26.89 -3.58 19.38
N ASP A 98 -28.12 -3.09 19.20
CA ASP A 98 -29.32 -3.75 19.70
C ASP A 98 -29.62 -5.04 18.91
N ARG A 99 -29.23 -6.18 19.50
CA ARG A 99 -29.46 -7.50 18.91
C ARG A 99 -30.94 -7.87 18.78
N ALA A 100 -31.84 -7.18 19.49
CA ALA A 100 -33.28 -7.38 19.37
C ALA A 100 -33.89 -6.61 18.19
N ALA A 101 -33.14 -5.69 17.57
CA ALA A 101 -33.60 -4.96 16.40
C ALA A 101 -33.91 -5.92 15.24
N PRO A 102 -34.92 -5.60 14.39
CA PRO A 102 -35.19 -6.38 13.20
C PRO A 102 -33.99 -6.31 12.24
N THR A 103 -33.79 -7.39 11.47
CA THR A 103 -32.80 -7.40 10.39
C THR A 103 -33.31 -6.63 9.19
N ASP A 104 -32.47 -5.75 8.66
CA ASP A 104 -32.61 -5.06 7.37
C ASP A 104 -31.26 -5.07 6.66
N PHE A 105 -30.98 -6.15 5.92
CA PHE A 105 -29.72 -6.32 5.20
C PHE A 105 -29.52 -5.25 4.13
N ALA A 106 -30.57 -4.95 3.36
CA ALA A 106 -30.50 -3.95 2.29
C ALA A 106 -30.35 -2.53 2.83
N GLY A 107 -31.05 -2.19 3.92
CA GLY A 107 -30.89 -0.91 4.60
C GLY A 107 -29.51 -0.73 5.23
N TYR A 108 -28.97 -1.79 5.85
CA TYR A 108 -27.62 -1.71 6.41
C TYR A 108 -26.54 -1.57 5.32
N ALA A 109 -26.63 -2.34 4.23
CA ALA A 109 -25.74 -2.16 3.08
C ALA A 109 -25.79 -0.72 2.54
N ALA A 110 -27.00 -0.15 2.37
CA ALA A 110 -27.16 1.22 1.88
C ALA A 110 -26.52 2.26 2.80
N ALA A 111 -26.61 2.06 4.12
CA ALA A 111 -25.99 2.94 5.10
C ALA A 111 -24.47 2.96 4.97
N ARG A 112 -23.84 1.79 4.77
CA ARG A 112 -22.38 1.67 4.60
C ARG A 112 -21.92 2.29 3.28
N ASP A 113 -22.63 2.02 2.19
CA ASP A 113 -22.32 2.63 0.87
C ASP A 113 -22.44 4.15 0.92
N ASN A 114 -23.44 4.67 1.64
CA ASN A 114 -23.60 6.10 1.84
C ASN A 114 -22.48 6.69 2.71
N GLY A 115 -22.13 6.02 3.81
CA GLY A 115 -20.97 6.41 4.63
C GLY A 115 -19.69 6.51 3.80
N LEU A 116 -19.45 5.56 2.88
CA LEU A 116 -18.26 5.58 2.02
C LEU A 116 -18.28 6.76 1.04
N ARG A 117 -19.41 7.00 0.37
CA ARG A 117 -19.60 8.17 -0.50
C ARG A 117 -19.29 9.48 0.24
N ARG A 118 -19.84 9.64 1.44
CA ARG A 118 -19.62 10.84 2.27
C ARG A 118 -18.15 10.96 2.69
N ALA A 119 -17.50 9.86 3.08
CA ALA A 119 -16.09 9.87 3.45
C ALA A 119 -15.18 10.24 2.26
N TYR A 120 -15.46 9.73 1.06
CA TYR A 120 -14.69 10.10 -0.15
C TYR A 120 -14.92 11.56 -0.55
N ALA A 121 -16.15 12.05 -0.44
CA ALA A 121 -16.46 13.46 -0.65
C ALA A 121 -15.71 14.35 0.35
N GLN A 122 -15.67 13.97 1.62
CA GLN A 122 -14.88 14.65 2.65
C GLN A 122 -13.37 14.64 2.34
N ILE A 123 -12.81 13.52 1.88
CA ILE A 123 -11.38 13.42 1.54
C ILE A 123 -11.06 14.30 0.32
N ALA A 124 -11.89 14.24 -0.73
CA ALA A 124 -11.61 14.89 -2.00
C ALA A 124 -11.93 16.39 -2.01
N LEU A 125 -13.00 16.81 -1.32
CA LEU A 125 -13.54 18.17 -1.41
C LEU A 125 -13.61 18.89 -0.06
N GLY A 126 -13.41 18.18 1.05
CA GLY A 126 -13.64 18.73 2.39
C GLY A 126 -15.12 18.89 2.74
N ASP A 127 -16.02 18.37 1.91
CA ASP A 127 -17.48 18.46 2.05
C ASP A 127 -18.08 17.04 1.98
N PRO A 128 -18.56 16.49 3.11
CA PRO A 128 -19.12 15.13 3.14
C PRO A 128 -20.49 15.03 2.45
N ASP A 129 -21.17 16.15 2.21
CA ASP A 129 -22.52 16.19 1.64
C ASP A 129 -22.49 16.52 0.13
N ALA A 130 -21.29 16.60 -0.46
CA ALA A 130 -21.13 16.82 -1.90
C ALA A 130 -21.88 15.74 -2.71
N PRO A 131 -22.58 16.12 -3.78
CA PRO A 131 -23.51 15.23 -4.45
C PRO A 131 -22.81 14.18 -5.32
N TRP A 132 -23.41 12.99 -5.37
CA TRP A 132 -22.98 11.87 -6.22
C TRP A 132 -24.03 11.56 -7.29
N ASP A 133 -23.57 11.33 -8.52
CA ASP A 133 -24.38 10.77 -9.59
C ASP A 133 -24.29 9.23 -9.52
N ARG A 134 -25.45 8.57 -9.47
CA ARG A 134 -25.58 7.13 -9.26
C ARG A 134 -26.17 6.46 -10.50
N HIS A 135 -25.50 5.43 -11.00
CA HIS A 135 -25.85 4.78 -12.25
C HIS A 135 -25.94 3.26 -12.06
N LEU A 136 -26.92 2.63 -12.71
CA LEU A 136 -26.84 1.22 -13.05
C LEU A 136 -25.83 1.06 -14.18
N ALA A 137 -24.81 0.24 -13.99
CA ALA A 137 -23.79 -0.05 -14.98
C ALA A 137 -23.82 -1.54 -15.32
N PRO A 138 -24.47 -1.93 -16.43
CA PRO A 138 -24.34 -3.28 -16.96
C PRO A 138 -22.95 -3.45 -17.58
N LEU A 139 -22.24 -4.50 -17.19
CA LEU A 139 -20.91 -4.86 -17.68
C LEU A 139 -21.00 -5.96 -18.75
N GLU A 140 -20.01 -6.02 -19.64
CA GLU A 140 -19.88 -7.09 -20.63
C GLU A 140 -19.66 -8.46 -19.97
N SER A 141 -19.10 -8.49 -18.75
CA SER A 141 -19.03 -9.67 -17.89
C SER A 141 -20.40 -10.31 -17.58
N GLY A 142 -21.50 -9.59 -17.80
CA GLY A 142 -22.86 -9.98 -17.46
C GLY A 142 -23.30 -9.56 -16.05
N GLN A 143 -22.42 -8.89 -15.29
CA GLN A 143 -22.76 -8.34 -13.98
C GLN A 143 -23.32 -6.92 -14.09
N GLU A 144 -24.35 -6.62 -13.32
CA GLU A 144 -24.77 -5.24 -13.05
C GLU A 144 -24.05 -4.72 -11.80
N VAL A 145 -23.48 -3.53 -11.88
CA VAL A 145 -22.85 -2.83 -10.73
C VAL A 145 -23.48 -1.45 -10.52
N GLU A 146 -23.47 -0.96 -9.29
CA GLU A 146 -23.82 0.45 -9.02
C GLU A 146 -22.54 1.29 -9.12
N LEU A 147 -22.52 2.21 -10.07
CA LEU A 147 -21.45 3.20 -10.22
C LEU A 147 -21.88 4.52 -9.59
N CYS A 148 -21.07 5.05 -8.70
CA CYS A 148 -21.21 6.37 -8.11
C CYS A 148 -20.06 7.27 -8.59
N VAL A 149 -20.38 8.42 -9.17
CA VAL A 149 -19.41 9.44 -9.61
C VAL A 149 -19.59 10.70 -8.76
N LEU A 150 -18.51 11.21 -8.16
CA LEU A 150 -18.56 12.44 -7.37
C LEU A 150 -18.71 13.64 -8.32
N ARG A 151 -19.85 14.34 -8.26
CA ARG A 151 -20.23 15.30 -9.31
C ARG A 151 -19.22 16.45 -9.47
N ASP A 152 -18.77 17.00 -8.35
CA ASP A 152 -17.85 18.14 -8.32
C ASP A 152 -16.36 17.72 -8.35
N LYS A 153 -16.10 16.41 -8.42
CA LYS A 153 -14.77 15.82 -8.64
C LYS A 153 -14.90 14.51 -9.42
N PRO A 154 -15.24 14.56 -10.73
CA PRO A 154 -15.57 13.39 -11.53
C PRO A 154 -14.39 12.45 -11.79
N GLU A 155 -13.19 12.75 -11.28
CA GLU A 155 -12.10 11.80 -11.20
C GLU A 155 -12.26 10.75 -10.07
N VAL A 156 -13.26 10.91 -9.18
CA VAL A 156 -13.49 10.03 -8.02
C VAL A 156 -14.74 9.17 -8.22
N HIS A 157 -14.53 7.87 -8.32
CA HIS A 157 -15.56 6.87 -8.61
C HIS A 157 -15.61 5.79 -7.52
N LEU A 158 -16.81 5.34 -7.18
CA LEU A 158 -17.06 4.13 -6.38
C LEU A 158 -17.89 3.14 -7.19
N VAL A 159 -17.51 1.87 -7.20
CA VAL A 159 -18.21 0.78 -7.89
C VAL A 159 -18.62 -0.26 -6.86
N PHE A 160 -19.92 -0.48 -6.70
CA PHE A 160 -20.48 -1.46 -5.77
C PHE A 160 -21.01 -2.68 -6.53
N CYS A 161 -20.37 -3.83 -6.29
CA CYS A 161 -20.77 -5.13 -6.88
C CYS A 161 -21.84 -5.86 -6.04
N SER A 162 -21.94 -5.51 -4.76
CA SER A 162 -23.02 -5.89 -3.85
C SER A 162 -23.28 -7.41 -3.72
N LEU A 163 -22.23 -8.24 -3.78
CA LEU A 163 -22.34 -9.68 -3.54
C LEU A 163 -22.79 -9.96 -2.10
N TRP A 164 -23.79 -10.83 -1.92
CA TRP A 164 -24.38 -11.15 -0.62
C TRP A 164 -23.58 -12.27 0.08
N THR A 165 -22.77 -11.90 1.07
CA THR A 165 -21.87 -12.84 1.76
C THR A 165 -22.36 -13.32 3.12
N ASN A 166 -23.58 -12.98 3.55
CA ASN A 166 -24.18 -13.48 4.80
C ASN A 166 -25.59 -14.05 4.62
N LEU A 167 -26.01 -14.37 3.40
CA LEU A 167 -27.29 -15.04 3.14
C LEU A 167 -27.46 -16.34 3.95
N GLY A 168 -26.34 -17.02 4.26
CA GLY A 168 -26.30 -18.17 5.16
C GLY A 168 -26.91 -17.97 6.54
N ARG A 169 -27.03 -16.73 7.03
CA ARG A 169 -27.73 -16.42 8.28
C ARG A 169 -29.24 -16.65 8.17
N LEU A 170 -29.79 -16.60 6.96
CA LEU A 170 -31.21 -16.86 6.66
C LEU A 170 -31.42 -18.30 6.20
N THR A 171 -30.51 -18.84 5.40
CA THR A 171 -30.68 -20.16 4.75
C THR A 171 -30.04 -21.31 5.52
N GLY A 172 -29.12 -21.03 6.46
CA GLY A 172 -28.29 -22.01 7.14
C GLY A 172 -27.11 -22.52 6.29
N GLN A 173 -26.95 -22.06 5.04
CA GLN A 173 -25.89 -22.48 4.13
C GLN A 173 -24.75 -21.45 4.08
N PHE A 174 -23.51 -21.87 4.26
CA PHE A 174 -22.38 -20.93 4.28
C PHE A 174 -22.17 -20.27 2.91
N THR A 175 -22.42 -18.96 2.84
CA THR A 175 -22.15 -18.10 1.69
C THR A 175 -21.00 -17.17 2.07
N ARG A 176 -19.89 -17.15 1.33
CA ARG A 176 -18.76 -16.20 1.52
C ARG A 176 -18.05 -15.98 0.20
N LEU A 177 -17.33 -14.87 0.09
CA LEU A 177 -16.51 -14.60 -1.09
C LEU A 177 -15.39 -15.64 -1.23
N LEU A 178 -14.80 -16.11 -0.12
CA LEU A 178 -13.78 -17.17 -0.18
C LEU A 178 -14.35 -18.51 -0.66
N ALA A 179 -15.59 -18.84 -0.30
CA ALA A 179 -16.24 -20.06 -0.80
C ALA A 179 -16.48 -19.99 -2.32
N LEU A 180 -16.79 -18.80 -2.85
CA LEU A 180 -16.91 -18.55 -4.29
C LEU A 180 -15.56 -18.71 -4.99
N TRP A 181 -14.49 -18.13 -4.43
CA TRP A 181 -13.11 -18.27 -4.93
C TRP A 181 -12.68 -19.75 -5.05
N GLU A 182 -12.86 -20.51 -3.97
CA GLU A 182 -12.44 -21.91 -3.87
C GLU A 182 -13.37 -22.87 -4.65
N GLY A 183 -14.47 -22.38 -5.22
CA GLY A 183 -15.47 -23.20 -5.93
C GLY A 183 -16.33 -24.07 -5.00
N ARG A 184 -16.39 -23.74 -3.70
CA ARG A 184 -17.31 -24.36 -2.72
C ARG A 184 -18.71 -23.74 -2.77
N LEU A 185 -18.84 -22.56 -3.38
CA LEU A 185 -20.09 -21.89 -3.69
C LEU A 185 -20.11 -21.65 -5.21
N ASP A 186 -21.12 -22.16 -5.91
CA ASP A 186 -21.22 -22.03 -7.37
C ASP A 186 -21.53 -20.58 -7.79
N VAL A 187 -22.50 -19.96 -7.10
CA VAL A 187 -22.97 -18.60 -7.38
C VAL A 187 -23.27 -17.85 -6.09
N SER A 188 -23.06 -16.53 -6.09
CA SER A 188 -23.49 -15.60 -5.05
C SER A 188 -24.67 -14.77 -5.55
N LEU A 189 -25.68 -14.53 -4.70
CA LEU A 189 -26.74 -13.56 -5.00
C LEU A 189 -26.21 -12.15 -4.82
N VAL A 190 -26.70 -11.22 -5.63
CA VAL A 190 -26.55 -9.79 -5.39
C VAL A 190 -27.62 -9.34 -4.40
N LEU A 191 -27.23 -8.57 -3.39
CA LEU A 191 -28.13 -7.89 -2.47
C LEU A 191 -28.19 -6.41 -2.86
N PRO A 192 -29.25 -5.93 -3.55
CA PRO A 192 -29.39 -4.51 -3.82
C PRO A 192 -29.52 -3.72 -2.51
N PRO A 193 -28.62 -2.77 -2.24
CA PRO A 193 -28.82 -1.82 -1.15
C PRO A 193 -30.14 -1.06 -1.33
N THR A 194 -30.77 -0.63 -0.23
CA THR A 194 -31.99 0.19 -0.32
C THR A 194 -31.73 1.47 -1.12
N GLY A 195 -32.57 1.69 -2.15
CA GLY A 195 -32.43 2.83 -3.06
C GLY A 195 -31.32 2.68 -4.11
N SER A 196 -30.65 1.53 -4.18
CA SER A 196 -29.75 1.14 -5.28
C SER A 196 -30.51 1.01 -6.60
N PRO A 197 -29.91 1.36 -7.76
CA PRO A 197 -30.50 1.10 -9.06
C PRO A 197 -30.32 -0.37 -9.50
N LEU A 198 -29.63 -1.21 -8.71
CA LEU A 198 -29.41 -2.62 -9.00
C LEU A 198 -30.71 -3.44 -9.01
N SER A 199 -30.77 -4.41 -9.92
CA SER A 199 -31.87 -5.36 -10.00
C SER A 199 -31.80 -6.40 -8.86
N PRO A 200 -32.93 -6.77 -8.25
CA PRO A 200 -32.97 -7.89 -7.31
C PRO A 200 -32.78 -9.23 -8.05
N GLU A 201 -32.30 -10.25 -7.34
CA GLU A 201 -32.21 -11.66 -7.79
C GLU A 201 -31.11 -12.00 -8.81
N SER A 202 -30.24 -11.06 -9.18
CA SER A 202 -29.05 -11.37 -9.99
C SER A 202 -28.07 -12.29 -9.26
N THR A 203 -27.49 -13.23 -9.98
CA THR A 203 -26.45 -14.15 -9.48
C THR A 203 -25.12 -13.91 -10.18
N VAL A 204 -24.03 -14.03 -9.44
CA VAL A 204 -22.67 -13.85 -9.93
C VAL A 204 -21.85 -15.08 -9.56
N ASP A 205 -21.22 -15.71 -10.55
CA ASP A 205 -20.28 -16.80 -10.32
C ASP A 205 -18.82 -16.29 -10.25
N ARG A 206 -17.89 -17.20 -9.95
CA ARG A 206 -16.46 -16.87 -9.86
C ARG A 206 -15.90 -16.27 -11.17
N ALA A 207 -16.29 -16.81 -12.32
CA ALA A 207 -15.78 -16.36 -13.62
C ALA A 207 -16.32 -14.96 -13.95
N THR A 208 -17.56 -14.66 -13.58
CA THR A 208 -18.14 -13.32 -13.71
C THR A 208 -17.40 -12.32 -12.83
N VAL A 209 -17.06 -12.63 -11.57
CA VAL A 209 -16.25 -11.72 -10.73
C VAL A 209 -14.91 -11.41 -11.40
N GLN A 210 -14.23 -12.44 -11.91
CA GLN A 210 -12.94 -12.29 -12.60
C GLN A 210 -13.06 -11.43 -13.87
N ALA A 211 -14.09 -11.68 -14.70
CA ALA A 211 -14.35 -10.90 -15.91
C ALA A 211 -14.72 -9.44 -15.59
N THR A 212 -15.54 -9.20 -14.56
CA THR A 212 -15.87 -7.86 -14.06
C THR A 212 -14.63 -7.08 -13.66
N LEU A 213 -13.72 -7.69 -12.88
CA LEU A 213 -12.49 -7.01 -12.47
C LEU A 213 -11.56 -6.73 -13.65
N LEU A 214 -11.44 -7.65 -14.61
CA LEU A 214 -10.68 -7.43 -15.84
C LEU A 214 -11.24 -6.28 -16.69
N GLU A 215 -12.56 -6.24 -16.85
CA GLU A 215 -13.24 -5.17 -17.58
C GLU A 215 -13.04 -3.80 -16.91
N LEU A 216 -13.15 -3.73 -15.58
CA LEU A 216 -12.88 -2.51 -14.82
C LEU A 216 -11.39 -2.10 -14.91
N LEU A 217 -10.46 -3.04 -14.82
CA LEU A 217 -9.03 -2.75 -15.00
C LEU A 217 -8.72 -2.21 -16.39
N ASP A 218 -9.28 -2.81 -17.46
CA ASP A 218 -9.09 -2.32 -18.82
C ASP A 218 -9.75 -0.96 -19.06
N ARG A 219 -10.93 -0.75 -18.47
CA ARG A 219 -11.65 0.51 -18.55
C ARG A 219 -10.90 1.65 -17.89
N TYR A 220 -10.51 1.49 -16.62
CA TYR A 220 -9.87 2.57 -15.87
C TYR A 220 -8.37 2.71 -16.19
N ARG A 221 -7.71 1.62 -16.59
CA ARG A 221 -6.26 1.53 -16.81
C ARG A 221 -5.45 2.13 -15.65
N PRO A 222 -5.63 1.64 -14.41
CA PRO A 222 -4.93 2.19 -13.27
C PRO A 222 -3.41 1.98 -13.38
N VAL A 223 -2.64 3.00 -13.00
CA VAL A 223 -1.17 2.89 -12.89
C VAL A 223 -0.77 2.17 -11.60
N VAL A 224 -1.58 2.33 -10.54
CA VAL A 224 -1.41 1.68 -9.24
C VAL A 224 -2.71 0.97 -8.86
N VAL A 225 -2.59 -0.32 -8.49
CA VAL A 225 -3.69 -1.08 -7.90
C VAL A 225 -3.37 -1.38 -6.44
N ASN A 226 -4.27 -1.00 -5.54
CA ASN A 226 -4.23 -1.37 -4.12
C ASN A 226 -5.28 -2.45 -3.87
N THR A 227 -4.90 -3.45 -3.09
CA THR A 227 -5.80 -4.54 -2.66
C THR A 227 -5.61 -4.83 -1.18
N LEU A 228 -6.50 -5.62 -0.60
CA LEU A 228 -6.34 -6.21 0.73
C LEU A 228 -5.26 -7.31 0.70
N ASP A 229 -5.03 -7.95 1.85
CA ASP A 229 -3.96 -8.95 1.99
C ASP A 229 -4.40 -10.35 1.50
N PRO A 230 -3.80 -10.88 0.41
CA PRO A 230 -4.04 -12.26 0.00
C PRO A 230 -3.35 -13.26 0.93
N ASP A 231 -2.45 -12.84 1.82
CA ASP A 231 -1.62 -13.72 2.65
C ASP A 231 -1.64 -13.29 4.13
N PRO A 232 -2.81 -13.19 4.77
CA PRO A 232 -2.91 -12.65 6.12
C PRO A 232 -2.03 -13.44 7.11
N ASP A 233 -1.45 -12.74 8.07
CA ASP A 233 -0.56 -13.36 9.07
C ASP A 233 -1.32 -14.33 9.97
N PRO A 234 -0.69 -15.44 10.44
CA PRO A 234 -1.31 -16.34 11.41
C PRO A 234 -1.72 -15.63 12.70
N VAL A 235 -2.83 -16.08 13.31
CA VAL A 235 -3.28 -15.53 14.61
C VAL A 235 -2.35 -16.00 15.73
N VAL A 236 -1.74 -15.04 16.43
CA VAL A 236 -1.04 -15.27 17.70
C VAL A 236 -1.97 -14.86 18.85
N GLY A 237 -2.30 -15.79 19.74
CA GLY A 237 -3.15 -15.51 20.90
C GLY A 237 -4.65 -15.46 20.58
N ALA A 238 -5.41 -14.66 21.34
CA ALA A 238 -6.87 -14.61 21.21
C ALA A 238 -7.32 -13.93 19.90
N ARG A 239 -8.43 -14.41 19.35
CA ARG A 239 -9.10 -13.81 18.19
C ARG A 239 -9.55 -12.38 18.51
N LEU A 240 -9.23 -11.42 17.65
CA LEU A 240 -9.62 -10.02 17.75
C LEU A 240 -10.63 -9.66 16.66
N GLY A 241 -11.83 -9.21 17.06
CA GLY A 241 -12.84 -8.74 16.10
C GLY A 241 -13.26 -9.81 15.09
N ALA A 242 -13.14 -9.50 13.79
CA ALA A 242 -13.69 -10.30 12.70
C ALA A 242 -12.65 -11.22 12.02
N GLU A 243 -11.48 -11.44 12.63
CA GLU A 243 -10.45 -12.38 12.16
C GLU A 243 -11.02 -13.77 11.82
N GLN A 244 -10.56 -14.41 10.76
CA GLN A 244 -10.94 -15.78 10.41
C GLN A 244 -10.21 -16.82 11.27
N THR A 245 -10.63 -18.08 11.20
CA THR A 245 -9.92 -19.15 11.91
C THR A 245 -8.51 -19.30 11.36
N GLY A 246 -7.50 -19.28 12.23
CA GLY A 246 -6.09 -19.47 11.87
C GLY A 246 -5.37 -18.21 11.39
N TYR A 247 -6.08 -17.20 10.90
CA TYR A 247 -5.48 -16.01 10.27
C TYR A 247 -6.07 -14.70 10.78
N SER A 248 -5.22 -13.68 10.83
CA SER A 248 -5.45 -12.41 11.51
C SER A 248 -6.24 -11.38 10.70
N ASP A 249 -7.01 -11.83 9.71
CA ASP A 249 -7.83 -10.95 8.89
C ASP A 249 -9.19 -11.57 8.57
N HIS A 250 -10.11 -10.78 8.00
CA HIS A 250 -11.42 -11.28 7.61
C HIS A 250 -11.33 -12.21 6.40
N ILE A 251 -12.16 -13.25 6.39
CA ILE A 251 -12.20 -14.25 5.31
C ILE A 251 -12.52 -13.64 3.93
N ASP A 252 -13.42 -12.66 3.88
CA ASP A 252 -13.77 -11.99 2.63
C ASP A 252 -12.68 -11.02 2.16
N HIS A 253 -11.80 -10.51 3.05
CA HIS A 253 -10.64 -9.68 2.66
C HIS A 253 -9.64 -10.51 1.86
N THR A 254 -9.31 -11.69 2.38
CA THR A 254 -8.43 -12.64 1.70
C THR A 254 -8.97 -13.00 0.32
N ALA A 255 -10.27 -13.29 0.20
CA ALA A 255 -10.87 -13.62 -1.08
C ALA A 255 -10.87 -12.45 -2.06
N ALA A 256 -11.22 -11.24 -1.61
CA ALA A 256 -11.16 -10.04 -2.44
C ALA A 256 -9.75 -9.79 -2.97
N ALA A 257 -8.74 -10.01 -2.12
CA ALA A 257 -7.35 -9.90 -2.53
C ALA A 257 -6.93 -10.96 -3.54
N LEU A 258 -7.36 -12.21 -3.37
CA LEU A 258 -7.07 -13.30 -4.32
C LEU A 258 -7.66 -13.00 -5.71
N PHE A 259 -8.92 -12.57 -5.77
CA PHE A 259 -9.55 -12.11 -7.02
C PHE A 259 -8.84 -10.91 -7.65
N ALA A 260 -8.47 -9.91 -6.84
CA ALA A 260 -7.75 -8.73 -7.32
C ALA A 260 -6.39 -9.11 -7.92
N TRP A 261 -5.63 -9.99 -7.24
CA TRP A 261 -4.34 -10.47 -7.74
C TRP A 261 -4.48 -11.26 -9.04
N GLU A 262 -5.46 -12.17 -9.13
CA GLU A 262 -5.69 -12.92 -10.37
C GLU A 262 -6.04 -11.98 -11.54
N ALA A 263 -6.94 -11.02 -11.32
CA ALA A 263 -7.34 -10.05 -12.34
C ALA A 263 -6.19 -9.13 -12.76
N VAL A 264 -5.39 -8.61 -11.82
CA VAL A 264 -4.27 -7.72 -12.14
C VAL A 264 -3.17 -8.46 -12.91
N GLN A 265 -2.85 -9.71 -12.54
CA GLN A 265 -1.87 -10.52 -13.27
C GLN A 265 -2.37 -10.82 -14.69
N ALA A 266 -3.65 -11.19 -14.85
CA ALA A 266 -4.23 -11.44 -16.16
C ALA A 266 -4.33 -10.18 -17.03
N TRP A 267 -4.54 -9.00 -16.43
CA TRP A 267 -4.59 -7.73 -17.15
C TRP A 267 -3.19 -7.22 -17.56
N GLY A 268 -2.20 -7.33 -16.67
CA GLY A 268 -0.79 -7.00 -16.94
C GLY A 268 -0.47 -5.51 -17.16
N GLY A 269 -1.44 -4.61 -17.06
CA GLY A 269 -1.27 -3.18 -17.33
C GLY A 269 -0.82 -2.31 -16.15
N ALA A 270 -0.94 -2.81 -14.91
CA ALA A 270 -0.60 -2.04 -13.72
C ALA A 270 0.93 -1.88 -13.63
N ARG A 271 1.40 -0.68 -13.30
CA ARG A 271 2.85 -0.46 -13.11
C ARG A 271 3.31 -1.00 -11.76
N THR A 272 2.48 -0.81 -10.75
CA THR A 272 2.70 -1.33 -9.40
C THR A 272 1.39 -1.83 -8.78
N VAL A 273 1.53 -2.83 -7.91
CA VAL A 273 0.46 -3.39 -7.08
C VAL A 273 0.91 -3.30 -5.62
N GLU A 274 -0.01 -3.05 -4.71
CA GLU A 274 0.24 -3.11 -3.26
C GLU A 274 -0.88 -3.86 -2.56
N ALA A 275 -0.49 -4.73 -1.63
CA ALA A 275 -1.42 -5.40 -0.73
C ALA A 275 -1.31 -4.75 0.65
N TRP A 276 -2.44 -4.46 1.27
CA TRP A 276 -2.49 -3.79 2.57
C TRP A 276 -2.95 -4.76 3.65
N ARG A 277 -2.22 -4.82 4.75
CA ARG A 277 -2.60 -5.66 5.90
C ARG A 277 -3.93 -5.19 6.48
N GLY A 278 -4.81 -6.14 6.74
CA GLY A 278 -6.11 -5.91 7.39
C GLY A 278 -6.01 -5.84 8.91
N TYR A 279 -6.78 -6.69 9.61
CA TYR A 279 -6.89 -6.62 11.07
C TYR A 279 -5.59 -6.90 11.84
N TYR A 280 -4.57 -7.48 11.20
CA TYR A 280 -3.25 -7.63 11.80
C TYR A 280 -2.63 -6.31 12.25
N ASN A 281 -3.03 -5.17 11.66
CA ASN A 281 -2.62 -3.83 12.10
C ASN A 281 -2.89 -3.55 13.58
N ARG A 282 -3.82 -4.28 14.22
CA ARG A 282 -4.13 -4.15 15.65
C ARG A 282 -3.13 -4.86 16.56
N ARG A 283 -2.24 -5.66 15.99
CA ARG A 283 -1.27 -6.51 16.70
C ARG A 283 0.14 -5.93 16.67
N TRP A 284 0.36 -4.83 15.95
CA TRP A 284 1.61 -4.08 15.93
C TRP A 284 1.47 -2.76 16.67
N PRO A 285 2.59 -2.17 17.11
CA PRO A 285 2.60 -0.78 17.55
C PRO A 285 2.00 0.13 16.48
N ALA A 286 1.30 1.18 16.91
CA ALA A 286 0.70 2.16 16.03
C ALA A 286 1.78 2.84 15.16
N ASN A 287 1.59 2.94 13.85
CA ASN A 287 2.59 3.51 12.93
C ASN A 287 2.18 4.84 12.29
N LEU A 288 1.05 5.43 12.72
CA LEU A 288 0.58 6.71 12.22
C LEU A 288 0.91 7.85 13.18
N GLY A 289 1.52 8.91 12.65
CA GLY A 289 1.69 10.19 13.30
C GLY A 289 0.38 10.97 13.39
N GLU A 290 0.41 12.08 14.13
CA GLU A 290 -0.81 12.84 14.47
C GLU A 290 -1.60 13.32 13.25
N ALA A 291 -0.92 13.84 12.21
CA ALA A 291 -1.56 14.33 11.00
C ALA A 291 -2.27 13.20 10.22
N ASP A 292 -1.60 12.07 10.02
CA ASP A 292 -2.16 10.89 9.34
C ASP A 292 -3.33 10.31 10.14
N LEU A 293 -3.18 10.20 11.46
CA LEU A 293 -4.22 9.72 12.37
C LEU A 293 -5.45 10.63 12.31
N HIS A 294 -5.26 11.95 12.28
CA HIS A 294 -6.35 12.91 12.17
C HIS A 294 -7.04 12.85 10.80
N ALA A 295 -6.27 12.73 9.71
CA ALA A 295 -6.83 12.60 8.36
C ALA A 295 -7.68 11.32 8.24
N LYS A 296 -7.16 10.19 8.73
CA LYS A 296 -7.86 8.92 8.76
C LYS A 296 -9.07 8.95 9.70
N GLY A 297 -8.92 9.54 10.89
CA GLY A 297 -9.98 9.72 11.88
C GLY A 297 -11.17 10.51 11.34
N ARG A 298 -10.94 11.65 10.67
CA ARG A 298 -12.03 12.43 10.06
C ARG A 298 -12.85 11.64 9.05
N ALA A 299 -12.19 10.90 8.16
CA ALA A 299 -12.90 10.10 7.16
C ALA A 299 -13.75 9.00 7.83
N MET A 300 -13.22 8.40 8.90
CA MET A 300 -13.91 7.39 9.71
C MET A 300 -15.10 7.96 10.49
N ASP A 301 -14.98 9.17 11.04
CA ASP A 301 -16.07 9.84 11.75
C ASP A 301 -17.24 10.14 10.80
N VAL A 302 -16.94 10.57 9.57
CA VAL A 302 -17.96 10.77 8.52
C VAL A 302 -18.58 9.44 8.09
N TYR A 303 -17.77 8.41 7.81
CA TYR A 303 -18.25 7.09 7.41
C TYR A 303 -19.18 6.47 8.46
N SER A 304 -18.87 6.65 9.74
CA SER A 304 -19.65 6.13 10.86
C SER A 304 -20.88 6.98 11.22
N TRP A 305 -21.09 8.10 10.50
CA TRP A 305 -22.11 9.10 10.83
C TRP A 305 -21.98 9.66 12.26
N SER A 306 -20.76 9.74 12.77
CA SER A 306 -20.47 10.34 14.07
C SER A 306 -20.58 11.87 14.06
N ASP A 307 -20.69 12.47 12.87
CA ASP A 307 -20.94 13.89 12.64
C ASP A 307 -22.41 14.31 12.88
N GLY A 308 -23.34 13.36 12.98
CA GLY A 308 -24.75 13.62 13.27
C GLY A 308 -25.51 14.34 12.15
N ALA A 309 -25.02 14.29 10.92
CA ALA A 309 -25.63 14.96 9.77
C ALA A 309 -27.07 14.49 9.49
N ASP A 310 -27.93 15.36 8.97
CA ASP A 310 -29.29 14.99 8.59
C ASP A 310 -29.34 14.49 7.14
N CYS A 311 -29.20 13.17 6.95
CA CYS A 311 -29.34 12.54 5.64
C CYS A 311 -30.79 12.11 5.31
N GLY A 312 -31.80 12.65 6.02
CA GLY A 312 -33.22 12.34 5.81
C GLY A 312 -33.74 11.09 6.52
N ARG A 313 -32.92 10.04 6.68
CA ARG A 313 -33.20 8.88 7.55
C ARG A 313 -31.96 8.50 8.33
N SER A 314 -32.09 8.50 9.65
CA SER A 314 -30.93 8.37 10.54
C SER A 314 -30.09 7.08 10.34
N SER A 315 -30.72 5.95 9.96
CA SER A 315 -30.05 4.67 9.68
C SER A 315 -29.25 4.67 8.39
N ASP A 316 -29.49 5.63 7.50
CA ASP A 316 -29.03 5.59 6.11
C ASP A 316 -27.77 6.46 5.93
N CYS A 317 -27.30 7.14 6.98
CA CYS A 317 -26.24 8.15 6.89
C CYS A 317 -24.82 7.58 6.99
N GLY A 318 -24.67 6.34 7.46
CA GLY A 318 -23.38 5.73 7.75
C GLY A 318 -23.47 4.49 8.65
N ASP A 319 -22.31 3.90 8.94
CA ASP A 319 -22.18 2.69 9.74
C ASP A 319 -22.15 2.99 11.25
N ARG A 320 -23.26 2.69 11.93
CA ARG A 320 -23.42 2.94 13.36
C ARG A 320 -22.77 1.89 14.24
N LEU A 321 -22.35 0.75 13.71
CA LEU A 321 -21.56 -0.21 14.49
C LEU A 321 -20.15 0.32 14.77
N ILE A 322 -19.73 1.33 14.01
CA ILE A 322 -18.46 2.02 14.18
C ILE A 322 -18.62 3.30 15.02
N SER A 323 -19.85 3.80 15.20
CA SER A 323 -20.15 4.88 16.15
C SER A 323 -20.06 4.39 17.61
N GLY A 324 -19.26 5.07 18.45
CA GLY A 324 -19.02 4.71 19.85
C GLY A 324 -17.53 4.71 20.24
N PRO A 325 -17.18 4.57 21.54
CA PRO A 325 -15.79 4.68 21.98
C PRO A 325 -14.95 3.59 21.32
N GLY A 326 -14.01 3.97 20.45
CA GLY A 326 -13.08 2.99 19.90
C GLY A 326 -12.72 3.17 18.44
N ALA A 327 -13.62 3.51 17.52
CA ALA A 327 -13.39 3.30 16.08
C ALA A 327 -12.11 3.93 15.49
N GLY A 328 -11.95 5.25 15.62
CA GLY A 328 -10.72 5.95 15.25
C GLY A 328 -9.50 5.53 16.09
N THR A 329 -9.73 5.00 17.29
CA THR A 329 -8.69 4.55 18.22
C THR A 329 -8.34 3.06 18.15
N THR A 330 -9.11 2.19 17.49
CA THR A 330 -8.85 0.74 17.39
C THR A 330 -8.47 0.33 15.98
N TYR A 331 -9.02 1.01 14.97
CA TYR A 331 -8.75 0.73 13.55
C TYR A 331 -7.93 1.85 12.88
N GLY A 332 -8.02 3.07 13.42
CA GLY A 332 -7.37 4.24 12.86
C GLY A 332 -5.89 4.42 13.21
N ARG A 333 -5.30 3.61 14.13
CA ARG A 333 -3.94 3.88 14.64
C ARG A 333 -2.79 3.35 13.77
N ALA A 334 -3.07 2.49 12.79
CA ALA A 334 -2.04 1.89 11.96
C ALA A 334 -2.50 1.56 10.53
N THR A 335 -1.55 1.48 9.61
CA THR A 335 -1.70 0.98 8.24
C THR A 335 -0.35 0.47 7.73
N HIS A 336 -0.30 -0.79 7.32
CA HIS A 336 0.94 -1.42 6.86
C HIS A 336 0.78 -1.98 5.44
N PRO A 337 1.48 -1.43 4.44
CA PRO A 337 1.67 -2.11 3.16
C PRO A 337 2.46 -3.42 3.37
N ARG A 338 2.17 -4.44 2.57
CA ARG A 338 2.82 -5.75 2.69
C ARG A 338 4.12 -5.84 1.91
N TYR A 339 4.25 -5.12 0.80
CA TYR A 339 5.42 -5.20 -0.10
C TYR A 339 5.99 -3.80 -0.42
N THR A 340 6.79 -3.26 0.50
CA THR A 340 7.28 -1.87 0.40
C THR A 340 8.51 -1.67 -0.47
N GLU A 341 9.43 -2.64 -0.51
CA GLU A 341 10.70 -2.52 -1.24
C GLU A 341 10.58 -3.06 -2.67
N ALA A 342 10.17 -2.21 -3.61
CA ALA A 342 10.05 -2.57 -5.01
C ALA A 342 11.20 -2.06 -5.89
N VAL A 343 12.13 -1.28 -5.32
CA VAL A 343 13.29 -0.70 -6.01
C VAL A 343 14.53 -0.91 -5.16
N VAL A 344 15.59 -1.41 -5.79
CA VAL A 344 16.93 -1.55 -5.21
C VAL A 344 17.96 -0.93 -6.15
N THR A 345 19.18 -0.72 -5.66
CA THR A 345 20.29 -0.20 -6.48
C THR A 345 21.32 -1.28 -6.75
N ALA A 346 21.94 -1.23 -7.93
CA ALA A 346 23.06 -2.08 -8.24
C ALA A 346 24.09 -1.48 -9.18
N GLU A 347 25.35 -1.85 -8.95
CA GLU A 347 26.41 -1.60 -9.92
C GLU A 347 26.19 -2.50 -11.15
N VAL A 348 25.93 -1.85 -12.29
CA VAL A 348 25.72 -2.45 -13.60
C VAL A 348 26.42 -1.53 -14.61
N ASP A 349 27.34 -2.09 -15.40
CA ASP A 349 28.20 -1.35 -16.34
C ASP A 349 28.98 -0.20 -15.65
N ASP A 350 29.66 -0.53 -14.54
CA ASP A 350 30.47 0.40 -13.73
C ASP A 350 29.71 1.63 -13.21
N ARG A 351 28.38 1.55 -13.14
CA ARG A 351 27.49 2.61 -12.64
C ARG A 351 26.44 2.06 -11.69
N ILE A 352 26.07 2.85 -10.70
CA ILE A 352 24.92 2.52 -9.85
C ILE A 352 23.63 2.79 -10.63
N ARG A 353 22.87 1.73 -10.90
CA ARG A 353 21.59 1.76 -11.63
C ARG A 353 20.45 1.29 -10.73
N PRO A 354 19.24 1.85 -10.88
CA PRO A 354 18.07 1.33 -10.19
C PRO A 354 17.54 0.07 -10.89
N ILE A 355 17.09 -0.88 -10.08
CA ILE A 355 16.41 -2.09 -10.50
C ILE A 355 15.07 -2.13 -9.78
N ALA A 356 13.98 -2.32 -10.52
CA ALA A 356 12.64 -2.24 -10.00
C ALA A 356 11.77 -3.43 -10.43
N VAL A 357 10.79 -3.79 -9.60
CA VAL A 357 9.65 -4.60 -10.03
C VAL A 357 8.63 -3.69 -10.69
N ARG A 358 8.39 -3.88 -11.99
CA ARG A 358 7.38 -3.14 -12.77
C ARG A 358 6.50 -4.12 -13.52
N SER A 359 5.19 -4.03 -13.34
CA SER A 359 4.21 -4.96 -13.94
C SER A 359 4.61 -6.43 -13.71
N SER A 360 4.98 -6.75 -12.46
CA SER A 360 5.40 -8.09 -12.02
C SER A 360 6.66 -8.64 -12.70
N LYS A 361 7.47 -7.79 -13.36
CA LYS A 361 8.77 -8.15 -13.95
C LYS A 361 9.89 -7.36 -13.28
N VAL A 362 11.05 -8.00 -13.11
CA VAL A 362 12.25 -7.32 -12.62
C VAL A 362 12.96 -6.67 -13.79
N ARG A 363 13.16 -5.35 -13.71
CA ARG A 363 13.77 -4.55 -14.79
C ARG A 363 14.87 -3.67 -14.26
N VAL A 364 15.91 -3.47 -15.06
CA VAL A 364 16.98 -2.50 -14.80
C VAL A 364 16.81 -1.30 -15.72
N LEU A 365 17.11 -0.10 -15.22
CA LEU A 365 17.07 1.12 -16.03
C LEU A 365 18.46 1.41 -16.62
N GLY A 366 18.57 1.26 -17.93
CA GLY A 366 19.74 1.62 -18.75
C GLY A 366 19.67 3.05 -19.28
N ASP A 367 20.70 3.46 -20.02
CA ASP A 367 20.77 4.79 -20.66
C ASP A 367 19.75 4.95 -21.81
N ASP A 368 19.28 3.84 -22.38
CA ASP A 368 18.30 3.73 -23.46
C ASP A 368 16.91 3.28 -22.98
N GLY A 369 16.70 3.20 -21.66
CA GLY A 369 15.42 2.86 -21.03
C GLY A 369 15.42 1.53 -20.27
N TRP A 370 14.23 0.97 -20.09
CA TRP A 370 14.03 -0.21 -19.24
C TRP A 370 14.34 -1.52 -19.96
N HIS A 371 15.16 -2.37 -19.33
CA HIS A 371 15.50 -3.71 -19.81
C HIS A 371 14.94 -4.78 -18.86
N ASP A 372 14.26 -5.77 -19.42
CA ASP A 372 13.73 -6.92 -18.68
C ASP A 372 14.84 -7.93 -18.37
N LEU A 373 14.97 -8.31 -17.10
CA LEU A 373 15.96 -9.31 -16.65
C LEU A 373 15.48 -10.76 -16.86
N GLY A 374 14.33 -10.95 -17.50
CA GLY A 374 13.68 -12.23 -17.73
C GLY A 374 13.16 -12.87 -16.43
N GLY A 375 12.87 -14.17 -16.49
CA GLY A 375 12.46 -14.94 -15.31
C GLY A 375 10.95 -14.95 -15.05
N PRO A 376 10.54 -15.39 -13.84
CA PRO A 376 9.13 -15.54 -13.48
C PRO A 376 8.45 -14.18 -13.31
N GLU A 377 7.13 -14.20 -13.21
CA GLU A 377 6.41 -13.06 -12.62
C GLU A 377 6.63 -13.05 -11.11
N VAL A 378 6.89 -11.86 -10.57
CA VAL A 378 7.26 -11.68 -9.17
C VAL A 378 6.29 -10.74 -8.45
N LEU A 379 6.17 -10.96 -7.15
CA LEU A 379 5.58 -10.01 -6.21
C LEU A 379 6.36 -8.68 -6.24
N PRO A 380 5.74 -7.55 -5.86
CA PRO A 380 6.33 -6.22 -5.90
C PRO A 380 7.31 -5.98 -4.74
N SER A 381 8.23 -6.93 -4.54
CA SER A 381 9.24 -6.97 -3.50
C SER A 381 10.56 -7.49 -4.07
N LEU A 382 11.66 -6.81 -3.77
CA LEU A 382 12.99 -7.11 -4.28
C LEU A 382 14.04 -6.87 -3.20
N ALA A 383 14.92 -7.84 -2.97
CA ALA A 383 16.09 -7.68 -2.13
C ALA A 383 17.38 -7.85 -2.96
N ARG A 384 18.48 -7.27 -2.50
CA ARG A 384 19.79 -7.31 -3.18
C ARG A 384 20.91 -7.59 -2.19
N ALA A 385 21.86 -8.44 -2.59
CA ALA A 385 23.12 -8.65 -1.88
C ALA A 385 24.23 -9.02 -2.87
N GLY A 386 25.37 -8.33 -2.80
CA GLY A 386 26.43 -8.48 -3.81
C GLY A 386 25.86 -8.31 -5.22
N THR A 387 26.23 -9.18 -6.16
CA THR A 387 25.70 -9.15 -7.55
C THR A 387 24.37 -9.89 -7.70
N ARG A 388 23.66 -10.20 -6.60
CA ARG A 388 22.45 -11.03 -6.63
C ARG A 388 21.20 -10.26 -6.23
N LEU A 389 20.12 -10.55 -6.93
CA LEU A 389 18.77 -10.11 -6.62
C LEU A 389 17.94 -11.29 -6.13
N TYR A 390 16.98 -11.01 -5.27
CA TYR A 390 16.10 -11.98 -4.66
C TYR A 390 14.65 -11.50 -4.78
N ALA A 391 13.80 -12.28 -5.43
CA ALA A 391 12.41 -11.92 -5.69
C ALA A 391 11.51 -13.14 -5.55
N PHE A 392 10.30 -12.94 -5.03
CA PHE A 392 9.33 -14.02 -4.86
C PHE A 392 8.37 -14.08 -6.05
N SER A 393 8.12 -15.27 -6.60
CA SER A 393 6.92 -15.53 -7.39
C SER A 393 5.82 -16.11 -6.50
N ALA A 394 4.56 -15.86 -6.82
CA ALA A 394 3.43 -16.44 -6.11
C ALA A 394 2.41 -17.07 -7.07
N LEU A 395 1.88 -18.24 -6.71
CA LEU A 395 0.68 -18.82 -7.30
C LEU A 395 -0.45 -18.80 -6.27
N HIS A 396 -1.41 -17.93 -6.51
CA HIS A 396 -2.65 -17.89 -5.76
C HIS A 396 -3.66 -18.87 -6.38
N ALA A 397 -3.60 -20.15 -6.00
CA ALA A 397 -4.48 -21.19 -6.52
C ALA A 397 -5.90 -21.12 -5.91
N HIS A 398 -6.88 -21.66 -6.62
CA HIS A 398 -8.23 -21.86 -6.08
C HIS A 398 -8.29 -23.01 -5.06
N ASP A 399 -7.46 -24.03 -5.24
CA ASP A 399 -7.23 -25.06 -4.23
C ASP A 399 -6.18 -24.54 -3.23
N PRO A 400 -6.53 -24.31 -1.96
CA PRO A 400 -5.59 -23.82 -0.96
C PRO A 400 -4.35 -24.70 -0.78
N ALA A 401 -4.43 -26.00 -1.10
CA ALA A 401 -3.30 -26.92 -1.02
C ALA A 401 -2.26 -26.72 -2.15
N ALA A 402 -2.63 -26.00 -3.22
CA ALA A 402 -1.80 -25.79 -4.40
C ALA A 402 -1.12 -24.41 -4.44
N HIS A 403 -1.25 -23.60 -3.39
CA HIS A 403 -0.55 -22.32 -3.30
C HIS A 403 0.98 -22.50 -3.37
N VAL A 404 1.65 -21.58 -4.06
CA VAL A 404 3.11 -21.55 -4.16
C VAL A 404 3.62 -20.16 -3.82
N ARG A 405 4.74 -20.09 -3.12
CA ARG A 405 5.53 -18.89 -2.89
C ARG A 405 6.99 -19.22 -2.98
N ASP A 406 7.62 -18.90 -4.09
CA ASP A 406 8.97 -19.37 -4.37
C ASP A 406 9.94 -18.21 -4.46
N LEU A 407 11.01 -18.28 -3.68
CA LEU A 407 12.12 -17.35 -3.77
C LEU A 407 12.97 -17.70 -4.99
N HIS A 408 13.27 -16.71 -5.80
CA HIS A 408 14.19 -16.80 -6.92
C HIS A 408 15.39 -15.91 -6.69
N CYS A 409 16.55 -16.38 -7.10
CA CYS A 409 17.80 -15.63 -7.09
C CYS A 409 18.23 -15.34 -8.53
N TYR A 410 18.45 -14.08 -8.86
CA TYR A 410 19.05 -13.66 -10.13
C TYR A 410 20.50 -13.23 -9.90
N ASP A 411 21.43 -13.73 -10.70
CA ASP A 411 22.83 -13.30 -10.65
C ASP A 411 23.11 -12.32 -11.81
N LEU A 412 23.34 -11.04 -11.48
CA LEU A 412 23.58 -9.95 -12.43
C LEU A 412 24.80 -10.20 -13.34
N VAL A 413 25.76 -11.02 -12.91
CA VAL A 413 26.97 -11.31 -13.70
C VAL A 413 26.67 -12.37 -14.77
N SER A 414 25.96 -13.44 -14.40
CA SER A 414 25.66 -14.54 -15.32
C SER A 414 24.37 -14.34 -16.12
N GLY A 415 23.50 -13.43 -15.68
CA GLY A 415 22.17 -13.22 -16.23
C GLY A 415 21.22 -14.40 -16.03
N GLN A 416 21.44 -15.25 -15.03
CA GLN A 416 20.66 -16.47 -14.80
C GLN A 416 19.79 -16.39 -13.55
N TRP A 417 18.57 -16.91 -13.67
CA TRP A 417 17.64 -17.14 -12.56
C TRP A 417 17.82 -18.55 -11.98
N GLN A 418 17.76 -18.64 -10.65
CA GLN A 418 17.77 -19.90 -9.90
C GLN A 418 16.61 -19.93 -8.90
N LEU A 419 15.80 -20.99 -8.96
CA LEU A 419 14.76 -21.27 -7.98
C LEU A 419 15.37 -21.74 -6.65
N LEU A 420 15.03 -21.06 -5.56
CA LEU A 420 15.40 -21.41 -4.18
C LEU A 420 14.24 -21.99 -3.37
N GLY A 421 13.02 -21.99 -3.91
CA GLY A 421 11.83 -22.46 -3.20
C GLY A 421 11.55 -21.64 -1.94
N ASN A 422 11.02 -22.28 -0.91
CA ASN A 422 10.72 -21.65 0.39
C ASN A 422 10.76 -22.71 1.51
N PRO A 423 10.81 -22.33 2.81
CA PRO A 423 10.90 -23.28 3.90
C PRO A 423 9.63 -24.11 4.14
N ALA A 424 8.49 -23.74 3.57
CA ALA A 424 7.17 -24.35 3.80
C ALA A 424 6.73 -25.33 2.69
N GLY A 425 7.36 -25.28 1.52
CA GLY A 425 6.93 -26.03 0.34
C GLY A 425 5.73 -25.39 -0.36
N ILE A 426 4.59 -26.06 -0.38
CA ILE A 426 3.36 -25.60 -1.04
C ILE A 426 2.18 -25.54 -0.05
N GLY A 427 1.08 -24.93 -0.48
CA GLY A 427 -0.15 -24.83 0.27
C GLY A 427 -0.20 -23.65 1.22
N GLU A 428 -1.05 -23.74 2.25
CA GLU A 428 -1.32 -22.65 3.19
C GLU A 428 -0.07 -22.04 3.84
N GLY A 429 0.88 -22.88 4.27
CA GLY A 429 2.12 -22.41 4.89
C GLY A 429 2.99 -21.57 3.94
N ALA A 430 2.97 -21.83 2.63
CA ALA A 430 3.77 -21.07 1.67
C ALA A 430 3.35 -19.59 1.61
N ARG A 431 2.06 -19.30 1.80
CA ARG A 431 1.51 -17.94 1.73
C ARG A 431 2.10 -17.00 2.78
N THR A 432 2.40 -17.53 3.96
CA THR A 432 2.84 -16.74 5.11
C THR A 432 4.35 -16.55 5.19
N VAL A 433 5.10 -17.09 4.22
CA VAL A 433 6.54 -16.80 4.05
C VAL A 433 6.72 -15.32 3.70
N GLY A 434 7.53 -14.63 4.52
CA GLY A 434 7.76 -13.19 4.39
C GLY A 434 8.68 -12.81 3.24
N GLN A 435 8.90 -11.49 3.08
CA GLN A 435 9.84 -10.97 2.08
C GLN A 435 11.28 -11.43 2.39
N ALA A 436 12.11 -11.46 1.35
CA ALA A 436 13.49 -11.90 1.47
C ALA A 436 14.38 -10.78 2.04
N ALA A 437 15.32 -11.16 2.88
CA ALA A 437 16.52 -10.40 3.16
C ALA A 437 17.73 -11.19 2.65
N ALA A 438 18.79 -10.50 2.28
CA ALA A 438 19.99 -11.17 1.80
C ALA A 438 21.26 -10.42 2.22
N ALA A 439 22.35 -11.16 2.32
CA ALA A 439 23.68 -10.61 2.57
C ALA A 439 24.73 -11.44 1.81
N ASP A 440 25.86 -10.83 1.46
CA ASP A 440 26.95 -11.48 0.71
C ASP A 440 28.28 -10.85 1.14
N ASP A 441 29.25 -11.65 1.57
CA ASP A 441 30.61 -11.21 1.93
C ASP A 441 31.66 -11.52 0.84
N GLY A 442 31.21 -11.95 -0.34
CA GLY A 442 32.03 -12.42 -1.45
C GLY A 442 32.45 -13.90 -1.36
N ARG A 443 32.42 -14.50 -0.16
CA ARG A 443 32.75 -15.92 0.09
C ARG A 443 31.50 -16.77 0.29
N LEU A 444 30.46 -16.21 0.87
CA LEU A 444 29.19 -16.84 1.19
C LEU A 444 28.05 -15.85 0.90
N SER A 445 27.03 -16.33 0.19
CA SER A 445 25.75 -15.63 0.06
C SER A 445 24.75 -16.20 1.06
N LEU A 446 23.97 -15.34 1.70
CA LEU A 446 22.90 -15.66 2.63
C LEU A 446 21.57 -15.16 2.05
N ALA A 447 20.55 -16.00 2.07
CA ALA A 447 19.16 -15.61 1.90
C ALA A 447 18.41 -15.94 3.20
N CYS A 448 17.59 -15.02 3.68
CA CYS A 448 16.80 -15.13 4.90
C CYS A 448 15.35 -14.73 4.63
N VAL A 449 14.41 -15.46 5.22
CA VAL A 449 12.97 -15.18 5.14
C VAL A 449 12.35 -15.38 6.51
N ARG A 450 11.25 -14.67 6.77
CA ARG A 450 10.34 -15.03 7.86
C ARG A 450 9.59 -16.30 7.46
N ASP A 451 9.63 -17.31 8.32
CA ASP A 451 8.96 -18.58 8.10
C ASP A 451 7.47 -18.54 8.53
N PRO A 452 6.67 -19.58 8.20
CA PRO A 452 5.24 -19.59 8.47
C PRO A 452 4.85 -19.54 9.96
N ASP A 453 5.72 -20.01 10.85
CA ASP A 453 5.49 -19.99 12.29
C ASP A 453 5.95 -18.67 12.93
N GLY A 454 6.40 -17.73 12.10
CA GLY A 454 6.87 -16.41 12.50
C GLY A 454 8.35 -16.35 12.87
N GLY A 455 9.09 -17.46 12.81
CA GLY A 455 10.54 -17.46 13.01
C GLY A 455 11.31 -17.01 11.77
N LEU A 456 12.63 -17.19 11.79
CA LEU A 456 13.48 -16.96 10.62
C LEU A 456 14.00 -18.29 10.06
N ALA A 457 14.06 -18.38 8.74
CA ALA A 457 14.73 -19.46 8.03
C ALA A 457 15.78 -18.90 7.08
N VAL A 458 16.89 -19.61 6.94
CA VAL A 458 18.03 -19.21 6.10
C VAL A 458 18.45 -20.29 5.13
N ARG A 459 19.04 -19.87 4.02
CA ARG A 459 19.87 -20.70 3.14
C ARG A 459 21.17 -19.98 2.90
N VAL A 460 22.25 -20.74 2.75
CA VAL A 460 23.56 -20.19 2.42
C VAL A 460 24.14 -20.84 1.17
N ARG A 461 25.03 -20.12 0.49
CA ARG A 461 25.76 -20.63 -0.67
C ARG A 461 27.22 -20.19 -0.62
N PRO A 462 28.18 -21.11 -0.49
CA PRO A 462 29.59 -20.81 -0.69
C PRO A 462 29.85 -20.33 -2.12
N HIS A 463 30.85 -19.46 -2.30
CA HIS A 463 31.26 -18.98 -3.62
C HIS A 463 31.61 -20.15 -4.54
N GLY A 464 31.02 -20.17 -5.74
CA GLY A 464 31.13 -21.30 -6.68
C GLY A 464 30.41 -22.60 -6.26
N GLY A 465 29.79 -22.62 -5.09
CA GLY A 465 29.06 -23.75 -4.53
C GLY A 465 27.58 -23.78 -4.90
N ARG A 466 26.85 -24.65 -4.20
CA ARG A 466 25.39 -24.78 -4.28
C ARG A 466 24.74 -24.21 -3.01
N TRP A 467 23.50 -23.76 -3.14
CA TRP A 467 22.67 -23.39 -1.99
C TRP A 467 22.37 -24.62 -1.12
N THR A 468 22.51 -24.50 0.21
CA THR A 468 22.09 -25.50 1.22
C THR A 468 20.57 -25.66 1.25
N ASP A 469 20.01 -26.60 1.99
CA ASP A 469 18.57 -26.58 2.31
C ASP A 469 18.20 -25.45 3.26
N TRP A 470 16.90 -25.13 3.34
CA TRP A 470 16.38 -24.15 4.32
C TRP A 470 16.61 -24.66 5.74
N THR A 471 17.25 -23.84 6.57
CA THR A 471 17.51 -24.11 7.98
C THR A 471 16.78 -23.08 8.83
N ARG A 472 15.91 -23.54 9.73
CA ARG A 472 15.25 -22.67 10.68
C ARG A 472 16.24 -22.21 11.75
N LEU A 473 16.16 -20.95 12.12
CA LEU A 473 16.91 -20.38 13.22
C LEU A 473 16.09 -20.42 14.52
N GLU A 474 16.74 -20.77 15.63
CA GLU A 474 16.14 -20.59 16.95
C GLU A 474 16.05 -19.10 17.27
N GLY A 475 14.93 -18.67 17.85
CA GLY A 475 14.71 -17.27 18.23
C GLY A 475 13.24 -16.90 18.40
N PRO A 476 12.97 -15.65 18.81
CA PRO A 476 11.61 -15.14 18.95
C PRO A 476 10.91 -15.01 17.58
N PRO A 477 9.57 -14.94 17.57
CA PRO A 477 8.83 -14.57 16.37
C PRO A 477 9.15 -13.13 15.95
N VAL A 478 9.16 -12.87 14.66
CA VAL A 478 9.40 -11.55 14.05
C VAL A 478 8.15 -11.01 13.38
N HIS A 479 8.02 -9.70 13.36
CA HIS A 479 6.87 -9.00 12.78
C HIS A 479 6.90 -8.99 11.25
N GLU A 480 8.01 -8.56 10.67
CA GLU A 480 8.13 -8.33 9.24
C GLU A 480 9.44 -8.92 8.69
N ALA A 481 9.77 -8.58 7.44
CA ALA A 481 11.01 -8.94 6.80
C ALA A 481 12.21 -8.44 7.63
N PRO A 482 13.22 -9.29 7.84
CA PRO A 482 14.44 -8.88 8.54
C PRO A 482 15.33 -8.00 7.64
N ALA A 483 16.39 -7.45 8.21
CA ALA A 483 17.55 -6.93 7.47
C ALA A 483 18.75 -7.85 7.71
N ALA A 484 19.54 -8.13 6.66
CA ALA A 484 20.70 -9.02 6.75
C ALA A 484 21.98 -8.27 6.35
N LEU A 485 23.04 -8.49 7.12
CA LEU A 485 24.35 -7.86 6.97
C LEU A 485 25.44 -8.93 6.95
N ALA A 486 26.53 -8.66 6.25
CA ALA A 486 27.70 -9.53 6.21
C ALA A 486 28.98 -8.72 6.47
N ALA A 487 29.95 -9.34 7.14
CA ALA A 487 31.31 -8.83 7.30
C ALA A 487 32.28 -9.97 7.61
N ASP A 488 33.33 -10.11 6.80
CA ASP A 488 34.48 -10.98 7.06
C ASP A 488 34.14 -12.43 7.48
N GLY A 489 33.17 -13.07 6.83
CA GLY A 489 32.73 -14.44 7.17
C GLY A 489 31.69 -14.52 8.27
N ALA A 490 31.25 -13.39 8.84
CA ALA A 490 30.18 -13.30 9.82
C ALA A 490 28.94 -12.63 9.24
N PHE A 491 27.78 -13.11 9.66
CA PHE A 491 26.47 -12.62 9.26
C PHE A 491 25.69 -12.15 10.48
N THR A 492 24.96 -11.04 10.31
CA THR A 492 24.05 -10.51 11.31
C THR A 492 22.70 -10.29 10.65
N ILE A 493 21.66 -10.93 11.16
CA ILE A 493 20.27 -10.68 10.75
C ILE A 493 19.60 -9.92 11.88
N VAL A 494 18.96 -8.78 11.60
CA VAL A 494 18.21 -8.01 12.59
C VAL A 494 16.73 -7.95 12.20
N ALA A 495 15.84 -8.05 13.18
CA ALA A 495 14.39 -8.02 12.92
C ALA A 495 13.63 -7.42 14.09
N ALA A 496 12.54 -6.72 13.78
CA ALA A 496 11.55 -6.30 14.75
C ALA A 496 10.82 -7.52 15.35
N THR A 497 10.72 -7.55 16.67
CA THR A 497 9.95 -8.54 17.44
C THR A 497 8.83 -7.81 18.21
N PRO A 498 7.87 -8.53 18.81
CA PRO A 498 6.84 -7.92 19.65
C PRO A 498 7.34 -7.05 20.80
N ASP A 499 8.56 -7.32 21.29
CA ASP A 499 9.07 -6.73 22.53
C ASP A 499 10.35 -5.89 22.34
N ASN A 500 11.08 -6.02 21.22
CA ASN A 500 12.29 -5.25 20.90
C ASN A 500 12.70 -5.44 19.42
N VAL A 501 13.98 -5.22 19.12
CA VAL A 501 14.69 -5.74 17.95
C VAL A 501 15.61 -6.87 18.41
N ALA A 502 15.58 -7.99 17.70
CA ALA A 502 16.48 -9.12 17.94
C ALA A 502 17.52 -9.24 16.82
N ALA A 503 18.67 -9.81 17.16
CA ALA A 503 19.72 -10.16 16.22
C ALA A 503 20.01 -11.66 16.24
N TRP A 504 20.28 -12.21 15.06
CA TRP A 504 20.85 -13.54 14.83
C TRP A 504 22.24 -13.37 14.23
N GLU A 505 23.25 -13.87 14.93
CA GLU A 505 24.65 -13.71 14.58
C GLU A 505 25.27 -15.10 14.34
N GLY A 506 26.01 -15.25 13.24
CA GLY A 506 26.56 -16.56 12.85
C GLY A 506 27.55 -16.52 11.70
N ASP A 507 28.14 -17.67 11.40
CA ASP A 507 29.08 -17.85 10.28
C ASP A 507 28.42 -18.50 9.04
N GLY A 508 27.09 -18.55 9.03
CA GLY A 508 26.29 -19.24 8.02
C GLY A 508 26.05 -20.72 8.31
N SER A 509 26.74 -21.31 9.30
CA SER A 509 26.54 -22.70 9.73
C SER A 509 26.03 -22.82 11.16
N VAL A 510 26.56 -21.99 12.07
CA VAL A 510 26.14 -21.92 13.47
C VAL A 510 25.61 -20.53 13.74
N TRP A 511 24.48 -20.47 14.45
CA TRP A 511 23.77 -19.22 14.74
C TRP A 511 23.48 -19.13 16.23
N ALA A 512 23.65 -17.94 16.78
CA ALA A 512 23.14 -17.54 18.09
C ALA A 512 22.16 -16.38 17.89
N HIS A 513 21.22 -16.21 18.81
CA HIS A 513 20.32 -15.07 18.81
C HIS A 513 20.33 -14.35 20.15
N ARG A 514 20.00 -13.06 20.13
CA ARG A 514 19.81 -12.23 21.32
C ARG A 514 18.87 -11.06 21.05
N SER A 515 18.22 -10.56 22.10
CA SER A 515 17.64 -9.21 22.07
C SER A 515 18.78 -8.20 21.96
N LEU A 516 18.59 -7.13 21.18
CA LEU A 516 19.57 -6.04 21.11
C LEU A 516 19.39 -5.02 22.23
N ASP A 517 18.27 -5.08 22.96
CA ASP A 517 17.93 -4.17 24.06
C ASP A 517 18.11 -2.70 23.66
N LEU A 518 17.62 -2.36 22.46
CA LEU A 518 17.85 -1.04 21.88
C LEU A 518 17.24 0.06 22.76
N PRO A 519 17.99 1.14 23.06
CA PRO A 519 17.51 2.21 23.93
C PRO A 519 16.33 2.94 23.27
N GLY A 520 15.27 3.16 24.03
CA GLY A 520 14.12 3.96 23.67
C GLY A 520 13.99 5.23 24.52
N PRO A 521 12.94 6.04 24.30
CA PRO A 521 12.67 7.21 25.12
C PRO A 521 12.39 6.81 26.58
N GLU A 522 12.78 7.68 27.52
CA GLU A 522 12.54 7.49 28.96
C GLU A 522 13.09 6.16 29.52
N ASP A 523 14.25 5.73 29.00
CA ASP A 523 14.94 4.48 29.37
C ASP A 523 14.09 3.20 29.17
N GLN A 524 13.06 3.27 28.32
CA GLN A 524 12.24 2.11 27.96
C GLN A 524 12.86 1.34 26.78
N PRO A 525 12.60 0.03 26.65
CA PRO A 525 12.93 -0.72 25.45
C PRO A 525 12.30 -0.08 24.20
N TYR A 526 13.07 0.06 23.13
CA TYR A 526 12.55 0.59 21.88
C TYR A 526 11.68 -0.42 21.14
N LEU A 527 10.47 0.00 20.75
CA LEU A 527 9.52 -0.79 19.96
C LEU A 527 9.31 -0.14 18.58
N PRO A 528 9.79 -0.78 17.49
CA PRO A 528 9.56 -0.29 16.14
C PRO A 528 8.09 -0.49 15.72
N ALA A 529 7.56 0.44 14.94
CA ALA A 529 6.20 0.39 14.40
C ALA A 529 6.12 -0.26 13.00
N GLY A 530 7.11 -1.06 12.62
CA GLY A 530 7.17 -1.72 11.31
C GLY A 530 8.54 -2.37 11.06
N ALA A 531 8.82 -2.73 9.80
CA ALA A 531 10.13 -3.26 9.41
C ALA A 531 11.31 -2.36 9.83
N VAL A 532 12.41 -3.02 10.20
CA VAL A 532 13.70 -2.37 10.44
C VAL A 532 14.55 -2.44 9.17
N THR A 533 15.39 -1.43 8.96
CA THR A 533 16.48 -1.47 7.98
C THR A 533 17.81 -1.35 8.69
N ALA A 534 18.87 -1.90 8.09
CA ALA A 534 20.19 -1.84 8.70
C ALA A 534 21.28 -1.74 7.64
N VAL A 535 22.36 -1.05 7.99
CA VAL A 535 23.58 -0.93 7.19
C VAL A 535 24.79 -0.96 8.12
N ARG A 536 25.93 -1.43 7.59
CA ARG A 536 27.20 -1.46 8.35
C ARG A 536 28.00 -0.20 8.08
N ALA A 537 28.47 0.45 9.14
CA ALA A 537 29.37 1.59 9.07
C ALA A 537 30.83 1.15 8.81
N PRO A 538 31.69 2.05 8.29
CA PRO A 538 33.08 1.73 7.96
C PRO A 538 33.92 1.25 9.15
N ASP A 539 33.59 1.70 10.36
CA ASP A 539 34.25 1.29 11.61
C ASP A 539 33.74 -0.05 12.16
N GLY A 540 32.84 -0.73 11.44
CA GLY A 540 32.28 -2.01 11.80
C GLY A 540 31.02 -1.96 12.66
N ARG A 541 30.63 -0.77 13.18
CA ARG A 541 29.34 -0.59 13.86
C ARG A 541 28.17 -0.76 12.90
N ILE A 542 26.98 -0.96 13.46
CA ILE A 542 25.74 -1.15 12.71
C ILE A 542 24.84 0.05 12.95
N VAL A 543 24.25 0.58 11.88
CA VAL A 543 23.14 1.52 11.93
C VAL A 543 21.85 0.73 11.69
N ILE A 544 20.88 0.83 12.59
CA ILE A 544 19.53 0.27 12.46
C ILE A 544 18.55 1.44 12.44
N ALA A 545 17.61 1.47 11.50
CA ALA A 545 16.57 2.50 11.49
C ALA A 545 15.17 1.91 11.34
N SER A 546 14.20 2.60 11.93
CA SER A 546 12.78 2.22 11.86
C SER A 546 11.87 3.40 12.20
N ARG A 547 10.57 3.19 12.06
CA ARG A 547 9.52 4.14 12.49
C ARG A 547 9.22 3.97 13.97
N ALA A 548 9.14 5.07 14.70
CA ALA A 548 8.70 5.09 16.08
C ALA A 548 7.19 4.84 16.20
N ALA A 549 6.82 4.09 17.24
CA ALA A 549 5.42 3.89 17.60
C ALA A 549 4.70 5.21 17.94
N GLY A 550 3.50 5.39 17.41
CA GLY A 550 2.57 6.49 17.70
C GLY A 550 2.94 7.86 17.11
N GLY A 551 4.10 7.99 16.46
CA GLY A 551 4.57 9.26 15.89
C GLY A 551 5.09 9.19 14.45
N SER A 552 5.46 8.01 13.95
CA SER A 552 6.11 7.80 12.63
C SER A 552 7.48 8.50 12.45
N ASP A 553 8.02 9.10 13.51
CA ASP A 553 9.38 9.62 13.52
C ASP A 553 10.39 8.53 13.15
N VAL A 554 11.55 8.94 12.63
CA VAL A 554 12.64 8.02 12.37
C VAL A 554 13.48 7.89 13.63
N VAL A 555 13.71 6.65 14.07
CA VAL A 555 14.68 6.35 15.14
C VAL A 555 15.84 5.59 14.53
N ILE A 556 17.05 6.09 14.79
CA ILE A 556 18.31 5.56 14.31
C ILE A 556 19.09 5.05 15.52
N HIS A 557 19.34 3.75 15.55
CA HIS A 557 20.23 3.13 16.53
C HIS A 557 21.61 2.91 15.92
N PHE A 558 22.65 3.21 16.68
CA PHE A 558 24.03 3.07 16.23
C PHE A 558 24.87 2.39 17.31
N GLY A 559 25.53 1.29 16.95
CA GLY A 559 26.22 0.48 17.95
C GLY A 559 26.86 -0.80 17.45
N LEU A 560 27.47 -1.53 18.38
CA LEU A 560 28.06 -2.84 18.17
C LEU A 560 28.01 -3.66 19.47
N GLY A 561 27.78 -4.96 19.36
CA GLY A 561 27.73 -5.83 20.53
C GLY A 561 26.56 -5.46 21.44
N GLU A 562 26.85 -5.09 22.68
CA GLU A 562 25.87 -4.67 23.69
C GLU A 562 25.81 -3.14 23.86
N THR A 563 26.62 -2.38 23.11
CA THR A 563 26.70 -0.92 23.24
C THR A 563 25.93 -0.26 22.10
N TRP A 564 24.83 0.40 22.43
CA TRP A 564 23.94 1.07 21.50
C TRP A 564 23.58 2.46 21.96
N THR A 565 23.48 3.38 21.00
CA THR A 565 22.83 4.67 21.16
C THR A 565 21.56 4.71 20.32
N GLY A 566 20.59 5.53 20.71
CA GLY A 566 19.37 5.79 19.94
C GLY A 566 19.20 7.29 19.68
N THR A 567 18.90 7.64 18.43
CA THR A 567 18.65 9.01 18.00
C THR A 567 17.28 9.10 17.36
N ARG A 568 16.36 9.85 17.97
CA ARG A 568 15.05 10.18 17.38
C ARG A 568 15.19 11.43 16.52
N VAL A 569 14.85 11.30 15.26
CA VAL A 569 14.75 12.41 14.30
C VAL A 569 13.26 12.65 14.03
N PRO A 570 12.68 13.76 14.54
CA PRO A 570 11.27 14.07 14.33
C PRO A 570 10.91 14.16 12.85
N LEU A 571 9.79 13.56 12.46
CA LEU A 571 9.20 13.66 11.14
C LEU A 571 7.67 13.70 11.26
N GLU A 572 7.03 14.52 10.44
CA GLU A 572 5.57 14.74 10.49
C GLU A 572 4.80 13.63 9.76
N GLY A 573 4.89 12.38 10.24
CA GLY A 573 4.14 11.24 9.67
C GLY A 573 4.93 10.39 8.66
N GLY A 574 4.22 9.54 7.92
CA GLY A 574 4.80 8.61 6.95
C GLY A 574 4.59 7.14 7.31
N LEU A 575 4.63 6.27 6.30
CA LEU A 575 4.24 4.86 6.40
C LEU A 575 5.40 3.88 6.16
N LEU A 576 6.32 4.26 5.28
CA LEU A 576 7.34 3.39 4.72
C LEU A 576 8.55 3.35 5.66
N ALA A 577 9.11 2.17 5.87
CA ALA A 577 10.36 2.02 6.61
C ALA A 577 11.49 2.85 5.96
N PRO A 578 12.40 3.43 6.75
CA PRO A 578 13.48 4.26 6.22
C PRO A 578 14.49 3.42 5.44
N THR A 579 14.91 3.91 4.28
CA THR A 579 16.07 3.41 3.54
C THR A 579 17.33 4.07 4.06
N LEU A 580 18.40 3.28 4.19
CA LEU A 580 19.71 3.73 4.64
C LEU A 580 20.74 3.50 3.55
N ALA A 581 21.61 4.47 3.32
CA ALA A 581 22.81 4.32 2.49
C ALA A 581 23.99 4.99 3.19
N ILE A 582 25.17 4.35 3.13
CA ILE A 582 26.40 4.90 3.68
C ILE A 582 27.38 5.18 2.52
N GLY A 583 28.01 6.35 2.57
CA GLY A 583 29.01 6.80 1.61
C GLY A 583 30.15 7.57 2.27
N PRO A 584 31.12 8.06 1.48
CA PRO A 584 32.20 8.88 2.01
C PRO A 584 31.66 10.23 2.52
N ALA A 585 32.14 10.71 3.68
CA ALA A 585 31.82 12.07 4.12
C ALA A 585 32.67 13.11 3.36
N ALA A 586 32.05 14.24 3.00
CA ALA A 586 32.78 15.31 2.34
C ALA A 586 33.87 15.89 3.25
N GLY A 587 35.11 15.89 2.78
CA GLY A 587 36.23 16.59 3.43
C GLY A 587 36.85 15.88 4.64
N THR A 588 36.56 14.60 4.89
CA THR A 588 37.27 13.80 5.91
C THR A 588 37.71 12.44 5.34
N GLU A 589 38.93 12.00 5.66
CA GLU A 589 39.43 10.67 5.26
C GLU A 589 38.90 9.53 6.16
N ALA A 590 38.16 9.85 7.24
CA ALA A 590 37.80 8.90 8.29
C ALA A 590 36.32 8.90 8.72
N GLY A 591 35.50 9.87 8.28
CA GLY A 591 34.06 9.92 8.57
C GLY A 591 33.23 9.38 7.40
N GLY A 592 32.15 8.65 7.69
CA GLY A 592 31.16 8.25 6.68
C GLY A 592 29.91 9.11 6.77
N ALA A 593 29.25 9.35 5.64
CA ALA A 593 27.94 9.99 5.58
C ALA A 593 26.84 8.92 5.57
N LEU A 594 25.76 9.17 6.30
CA LEU A 594 24.55 8.36 6.32
C LEU A 594 23.41 9.13 5.65
N ALA A 595 22.91 8.62 4.53
CA ALA A 595 21.65 9.07 3.96
C ALA A 595 20.49 8.25 4.54
N VAL A 596 19.44 8.94 4.98
CA VAL A 596 18.19 8.39 5.49
C VAL A 596 17.05 8.92 4.63
N VAL A 597 16.26 8.02 4.03
CA VAL A 597 15.20 8.39 3.10
C VAL A 597 13.93 7.60 3.35
N CYS A 598 12.79 8.27 3.44
CA CYS A 598 11.49 7.65 3.70
C CYS A 598 10.36 8.56 3.18
N ASP A 599 9.09 8.25 3.41
CA ASP A 599 7.98 9.20 3.15
C ASP A 599 7.64 10.03 4.40
N ASP A 600 7.03 11.19 4.24
CA ASP A 600 6.40 11.93 5.35
C ASP A 600 4.87 11.80 5.34
N GLY A 601 4.17 12.54 6.22
CA GLY A 601 2.71 12.53 6.31
C GLY A 601 1.99 13.02 5.06
N THR A 602 2.65 13.79 4.20
CA THR A 602 2.10 14.19 2.90
C THR A 602 2.26 13.09 1.85
N GLY A 603 3.15 12.13 2.09
CA GLY A 603 3.55 11.12 1.11
C GLY A 603 4.77 11.52 0.28
N ALA A 604 5.33 12.71 0.51
CA ALA A 604 6.56 13.15 -0.12
C ALA A 604 7.78 12.40 0.41
N PRO A 605 8.83 12.18 -0.40
CA PRO A 605 10.05 11.62 0.12
C PRO A 605 10.72 12.65 1.05
N ALA A 606 10.97 12.25 2.30
CA ALA A 606 11.77 12.98 3.27
C ALA A 606 13.19 12.42 3.29
N MET A 607 14.17 13.30 3.07
CA MET A 607 15.58 12.96 2.93
C MET A 607 16.42 13.73 3.94
N LEU A 608 17.38 13.03 4.54
CA LEU A 608 18.33 13.58 5.50
C LEU A 608 19.70 12.94 5.27
N VAL A 609 20.76 13.74 5.36
CA VAL A 609 22.15 13.26 5.37
C VAL A 609 22.78 13.68 6.69
N LEU A 610 23.42 12.74 7.38
CA LEU A 610 24.10 12.93 8.66
C LEU A 610 25.56 12.48 8.55
N ASP A 611 26.47 13.14 9.26
CA ASP A 611 27.76 12.51 9.56
C ASP A 611 27.53 11.38 10.58
N LEU A 612 28.12 10.20 10.35
CA LEU A 612 28.03 9.08 11.29
C LEU A 612 28.51 9.46 12.70
N ALA A 613 29.49 10.37 12.82
CA ALA A 613 29.98 10.84 14.11
C ALA A 613 28.90 11.62 14.90
N GLU A 614 27.89 12.19 14.24
CA GLU A 614 26.77 12.84 14.94
C GLU A 614 25.97 11.82 15.77
N LEU A 615 25.88 10.57 15.34
CA LEU A 615 25.09 9.55 16.05
C LEU A 615 25.66 9.19 17.43
N ASP A 616 26.94 9.50 17.68
CA ASP A 616 27.58 9.28 18.98
C ASP A 616 27.11 10.27 20.07
N HIS A 617 26.46 11.39 19.70
CA HIS A 617 26.03 12.42 20.65
C HIS A 617 25.04 11.89 21.71
N ALA A 618 24.28 10.85 21.35
CA ALA A 618 23.28 10.25 22.23
C ALA A 618 23.93 9.56 23.45
N ALA A 619 25.18 9.11 23.34
CA ALA A 619 25.93 8.55 24.47
C ALA A 619 26.11 9.57 25.61
N GLU A 620 26.33 10.85 25.26
CA GLU A 620 26.47 11.95 26.23
C GLU A 620 25.12 12.34 26.88
N SER A 621 24.01 11.92 26.27
CA SER A 621 22.63 12.28 26.65
C SER A 621 21.88 11.15 27.36
N GLY A 622 22.58 10.14 27.87
CA GLY A 622 21.95 8.99 28.55
C GLY A 622 21.56 7.83 27.64
N GLY A 623 22.09 7.77 26.42
CA GLY A 623 21.92 6.63 25.48
C GLY A 623 20.78 6.81 24.49
N PHE A 624 19.84 7.73 24.72
CA PHE A 624 18.78 8.10 23.77
C PHE A 624 18.64 9.61 23.67
N ALA A 625 18.62 10.16 22.46
CA ALA A 625 18.56 11.61 22.27
C ALA A 625 17.69 12.06 21.10
N LEU A 626 17.25 13.31 21.16
CA LEU A 626 16.52 13.98 20.10
C LEU A 626 17.50 14.71 19.18
N LEU A 627 17.39 14.49 17.87
CA LEU A 627 18.12 15.24 16.86
C LEU A 627 17.16 16.05 16.01
N SER A 628 17.05 17.34 16.34
CA SER A 628 16.22 18.29 15.60
C SER A 628 16.94 18.77 14.34
N ARG A 629 16.84 17.98 13.27
CA ARG A 629 17.35 18.33 11.93
C ARG A 629 16.19 18.53 10.94
N PRO A 630 16.24 19.55 10.08
CA PRO A 630 15.25 19.70 9.02
C PRO A 630 15.42 18.57 7.99
N TRP A 631 14.30 18.01 7.56
CA TRP A 631 14.26 17.10 6.41
C TRP A 631 14.08 17.91 5.13
N THR A 632 14.85 17.58 4.09
CA THR A 632 14.48 17.97 2.74
C THR A 632 13.25 17.15 2.34
N ARG A 633 12.21 17.83 1.84
CA ARG A 633 11.01 17.18 1.32
C ARG A 633 10.98 17.27 -0.20
N GLY A 634 10.70 16.14 -0.85
CA GLY A 634 10.51 16.08 -2.29
C GLY A 634 9.19 16.72 -2.74
N ASP A 635 9.06 16.90 -4.06
CA ASP A 635 7.90 17.48 -4.74
C ASP A 635 7.03 16.44 -5.47
N ILE A 636 7.19 15.16 -5.12
CA ILE A 636 6.41 14.03 -5.62
C ILE A 636 5.81 13.25 -4.46
N THR A 637 4.70 12.53 -4.67
CA THR A 637 4.18 11.55 -3.71
C THR A 637 4.66 10.13 -4.04
N VAL A 638 5.31 9.44 -3.10
CA VAL A 638 5.90 8.10 -3.32
C VAL A 638 4.93 6.97 -2.99
N VAL A 639 4.91 5.91 -3.81
CA VAL A 639 4.04 4.72 -3.61
C VAL A 639 4.77 3.50 -3.07
N LYS A 640 6.10 3.49 -3.13
CA LYS A 640 6.99 2.43 -2.64
C LYS A 640 8.15 3.04 -1.86
N ARG A 641 8.84 2.22 -1.06
CA ARG A 641 10.02 2.65 -0.31
C ARG A 641 11.08 3.21 -1.29
N PRO A 642 11.55 4.45 -1.11
CA PRO A 642 12.60 5.01 -1.96
C PRO A 642 13.92 4.23 -1.83
N ALA A 643 14.73 4.25 -2.86
CA ALA A 643 16.09 3.69 -2.86
C ALA A 643 17.13 4.83 -2.81
N ALA A 644 18.26 4.58 -2.17
CA ALA A 644 19.36 5.53 -2.05
C ALA A 644 20.71 4.82 -2.24
N ALA A 645 21.69 5.51 -2.80
CA ALA A 645 23.07 5.04 -2.89
C ALA A 645 24.04 6.23 -3.01
N PHE A 646 25.28 6.03 -2.58
CA PHE A 646 26.37 6.96 -2.83
C PHE A 646 27.27 6.43 -3.94
N ASP A 647 27.62 7.28 -4.89
CA ASP A 647 28.72 7.03 -5.82
C ASP A 647 30.07 7.09 -5.07
N PRO A 648 31.16 6.52 -5.63
CA PRO A 648 32.49 6.55 -5.01
C PRO A 648 33.04 7.95 -4.71
N ASP A 649 32.57 8.98 -5.42
CA ASP A 649 32.96 10.38 -5.21
C ASP A 649 32.15 11.09 -4.10
N GLY A 650 31.15 10.41 -3.53
CA GLY A 650 30.26 10.95 -2.51
C GLY A 650 28.97 11.56 -3.04
N THR A 651 28.70 11.50 -4.34
CA THR A 651 27.42 11.93 -4.92
C THR A 651 26.29 11.04 -4.41
N LEU A 652 25.26 11.63 -3.80
CA LEU A 652 24.07 10.91 -3.35
C LEU A 652 23.08 10.79 -4.51
N ARG A 653 22.68 9.56 -4.85
CA ARG A 653 21.63 9.26 -5.82
C ARG A 653 20.42 8.65 -5.14
N LEU A 654 19.24 9.13 -5.53
CA LEU A 654 17.96 8.75 -4.98
C LEU A 654 17.01 8.30 -6.08
N TRP A 655 16.16 7.33 -5.78
CA TRP A 655 15.12 6.86 -6.68
C TRP A 655 13.82 6.57 -5.92
N ALA A 656 12.69 6.88 -6.53
CA ALA A 656 11.38 6.58 -5.94
C ALA A 656 10.35 6.27 -7.02
N VAL A 657 9.44 5.33 -6.72
CA VAL A 657 8.24 5.14 -7.55
C VAL A 657 7.19 6.14 -7.09
N ALA A 658 6.74 7.02 -7.97
CA ALA A 658 5.80 8.09 -7.65
C ALA A 658 4.34 7.66 -7.88
N ALA A 659 3.40 8.54 -7.55
CA ALA A 659 1.95 8.33 -7.70
C ALA A 659 1.51 8.12 -9.15
N ASP A 660 2.31 8.51 -10.15
CA ASP A 660 2.08 8.20 -11.56
C ASP A 660 2.55 6.77 -11.97
N GLY A 661 3.13 6.03 -11.01
CA GLY A 661 3.71 4.70 -11.21
C GLY A 661 5.03 4.70 -11.97
N GLU A 662 5.61 5.87 -12.28
CA GLU A 662 6.95 5.99 -12.86
C GLU A 662 8.03 6.06 -11.80
N LEU A 663 9.27 5.79 -12.24
CA LEU A 663 10.46 5.99 -11.44
C LEU A 663 10.96 7.42 -11.63
N TRP A 664 11.17 8.10 -10.51
CA TRP A 664 11.75 9.43 -10.41
C TRP A 664 13.10 9.34 -9.72
N THR A 665 13.98 10.31 -9.99
CA THR A 665 15.31 10.40 -9.40
C THR A 665 15.63 11.80 -8.92
N ALA A 666 16.53 11.87 -7.96
CA ALA A 666 17.10 13.09 -7.42
C ALA A 666 18.58 12.83 -7.10
N THR A 667 19.44 13.83 -7.30
CA THR A 667 20.89 13.72 -7.07
C THR A 667 21.39 14.92 -6.27
N ALA A 668 22.27 14.66 -5.29
CA ALA A 668 23.00 15.70 -4.57
C ALA A 668 24.51 15.53 -4.76
N GLU A 669 25.20 16.64 -5.02
CA GLU A 669 26.65 16.69 -5.09
C GLU A 669 27.29 16.26 -3.75
N PRO A 670 28.56 15.82 -3.74
CA PRO A 670 29.22 15.39 -2.51
C PRO A 670 29.16 16.44 -1.39
N GLY A 671 28.58 16.05 -0.25
CA GLY A 671 28.40 16.93 0.92
C GLY A 671 27.31 18.00 0.78
N GLY A 672 26.57 18.02 -0.34
CA GLY A 672 25.40 18.86 -0.52
C GLY A 672 24.16 18.29 0.17
N ASP A 673 23.21 19.18 0.47
CA ASP A 673 21.89 18.76 0.94
C ASP A 673 21.12 18.03 -0.18
N PRO A 674 20.29 17.02 0.14
CA PRO A 674 19.38 16.43 -0.83
C PRO A 674 18.49 17.49 -1.48
N PRO A 675 18.22 17.43 -2.80
CA PRO A 675 17.35 18.40 -3.46
C PRO A 675 15.87 18.10 -3.19
N ALA A 676 15.05 19.15 -3.21
CA ALA A 676 13.59 19.00 -3.16
C ALA A 676 12.99 18.58 -4.51
N GLY A 677 13.61 19.00 -5.63
CA GLY A 677 13.11 18.70 -6.97
C GLY A 677 13.49 17.30 -7.42
N TRP A 678 12.51 16.53 -7.85
CA TRP A 678 12.69 15.24 -8.50
C TRP A 678 12.45 15.36 -10.00
N GLU A 679 13.13 14.52 -10.79
CA GLU A 679 12.92 14.41 -12.23
C GLU A 679 12.62 12.97 -12.66
N PRO A 680 11.92 12.74 -13.78
CA PRO A 680 11.72 11.40 -14.31
C PRO A 680 13.06 10.70 -14.55
N ALA A 681 13.21 9.47 -14.09
CA ALA A 681 14.47 8.73 -14.21
C ALA A 681 14.67 8.12 -15.60
N ALA A 682 13.60 7.94 -16.38
CA ALA A 682 13.56 7.24 -17.67
C ALA A 682 13.05 8.14 -18.80
#